data_AF-A0A679L2M4-F1
#
_entry.id   AF-A0A679L2M4-F1
#
_cell.length_a   1.000
_cell.length_b   1.000
_cell.length_c   1.000
_cell.angle_alpha   90.00
_cell.angle_beta   90.00
_cell.angle_gamma   90.00
#
_symmetry.space_group_name_H-M   'P 1'
#
loop_
_entity.id
_entity.type
_entity.pdbx_description
1 polymer ?
#
loop_
_entity_poly.entity_id
_entity_poly.type
_entity_poly.pdbx_seq_one_letter_code
_entity_poly.pdbx_strand_id
1 'polypeptide(L)'
;GVSFSYFRGGKERLLADRDRILHTNRILHTNRILHTNRILHTNRMAENRMGKGKKKKEKRKRIYTYTYTCMYMYIYICVYVYMHMHLCICIYIYIYITPLIQENFWKDEVKDLWKDLSAAMTKTNGKDTNGGQCAKVDGERDATHSEQTACNYLHAGLTELYKTNGSTPTATPSAANGKLLDNPLLRQTVGCLLLHAYAKKMKSEAKCLVESGIKKAFGTAPKDFNKECENGSSCIECKWDENIFKTCTITTKNTPEGVEKKLTEVQSKINNTSTYTLKDINITASLCDKIKCAASNWFRRQKEASAANGGTTKTWCQFWDEGVKVELQKLFQDISSKGTNGTIYCKYFGDGNADSVERKACNHIAAGLKYIKDINSSGNDQLFKRIVGCIALNMYADEIIKRSQDKCPIDKKRIEQMFKYWNLFNNNNSCSSGDNNCFKCERNENFKDCELSVSNTLFNPQPNGNCDNGATNVKTKMEGLLLNNEHNPSKSIPQVKSTLTTITNMDTFCSKMQCAAKQYYKSNNKNAKPLSWSDIDSDAKDELKELLEYMIKPDNQSAAAQYCKDNENKWNAMGHKEGKTNKAACLLFASGLKHIYTHGIVQKNGQVKDHVKGPSFEQTMGCLFLKEYAKQLKEMAKKQKKYRVHPNCSVDSGIDHAFEKSKVIMQAS
;
A
#
# COMPACT_ATOMS: atom_id res chain seq x y z
N GLY A 1 -29.94 55.98 17.36
CA GLY A 1 -31.41 56.06 17.52
C GLY A 1 -31.90 54.93 18.41
N VAL A 2 -33.14 54.87 18.91
CA VAL A 2 -34.38 55.57 18.47
C VAL A 2 -34.75 55.20 17.02
N SER A 3 -35.91 54.64 16.68
CA SER A 3 -37.11 54.18 17.43
C SER A 3 -37.63 52.86 16.77
N PHE A 4 -38.77 52.21 16.99
CA PHE A 4 -40.09 52.43 17.63
C PHE A 4 -40.53 51.10 18.34
N SER A 5 -41.42 51.00 19.36
CA SER A 5 -42.86 51.34 19.50
C SER A 5 -43.83 50.41 18.74
N TYR A 6 -45.02 49.99 19.22
CA TYR A 6 -45.79 50.28 20.46
C TYR A 6 -46.99 49.29 20.61
N PHE A 7 -47.90 49.53 21.57
CA PHE A 7 -49.23 48.90 21.82
C PHE A 7 -49.33 47.43 22.36
N ARG A 8 -50.38 46.99 23.09
CA ARG A 8 -51.24 47.63 24.14
C ARG A 8 -52.25 46.64 24.80
N GLY A 9 -52.06 46.28 26.08
CA GLY A 9 -53.12 45.88 27.03
C GLY A 9 -54.00 44.64 26.73
N GLY A 10 -54.96 44.31 27.62
CA GLY A 10 -56.04 43.34 27.34
C GLY A 10 -56.34 42.28 28.41
N LYS A 11 -57.04 42.67 29.48
CA LYS A 11 -57.53 41.83 30.60
C LYS A 11 -58.35 40.56 30.26
N GLU A 12 -58.20 39.56 31.14
CA GLU A 12 -59.25 38.70 31.75
C GLU A 12 -60.12 37.69 30.93
N ARG A 13 -60.02 36.42 31.38
CA ARG A 13 -61.10 35.53 31.92
C ARG A 13 -61.70 34.35 31.12
N LEU A 14 -61.85 33.26 31.90
CA LEU A 14 -62.92 32.24 31.94
C LEU A 14 -62.95 31.06 30.92
N LEU A 15 -62.87 29.85 31.50
CA LEU A 15 -63.59 28.60 31.14
C LEU A 15 -63.29 27.94 29.77
N ALA A 16 -63.49 26.63 29.57
CA ALA A 16 -63.48 25.45 30.45
C ALA A 16 -63.50 24.15 29.61
N ASP A 17 -63.31 23.02 30.32
CA ASP A 17 -63.85 21.68 30.02
C ASP A 17 -63.18 20.79 28.94
N ARG A 18 -63.00 19.51 29.33
CA ARG A 18 -62.83 18.27 28.51
C ARG A 18 -61.60 18.08 27.58
N ASP A 19 -61.14 16.86 27.31
CA ASP A 19 -61.49 15.57 27.95
C ASP A 19 -60.31 14.59 28.13
N ARG A 20 -60.59 13.58 28.95
CA ARG A 20 -59.74 12.48 29.43
C ARG A 20 -59.56 11.39 28.37
N ILE A 21 -58.41 10.70 28.39
CA ILE A 21 -58.33 9.23 28.28
C ILE A 21 -57.01 8.75 28.89
N LEU A 22 -57.08 7.64 29.64
CA LEU A 22 -55.95 7.06 30.37
C LEU A 22 -56.17 5.54 30.45
N HIS A 23 -55.44 4.76 29.65
CA HIS A 23 -55.46 3.29 29.69
C HIS A 23 -54.30 2.81 30.57
N THR A 24 -54.55 2.50 31.84
CA THR A 24 -54.95 1.17 32.36
C THR A 24 -53.93 0.06 32.13
N ASN A 25 -53.30 -0.39 33.21
CA ASN A 25 -53.17 -1.81 33.50
C ASN A 25 -53.63 -2.06 34.94
N ARG A 26 -54.34 -3.18 35.16
CA ARG A 26 -54.90 -3.61 36.46
C ARG A 26 -54.10 -4.80 36.99
N ILE A 27 -53.92 -4.86 38.30
CA ILE A 27 -54.41 -5.92 39.21
C ILE A 27 -54.06 -5.43 40.63
N LEU A 28 -55.01 -4.92 41.43
CA LEU A 28 -55.98 -5.64 42.26
C LEU A 28 -55.35 -6.59 43.31
N HIS A 29 -55.20 -6.08 44.53
CA HIS A 29 -55.74 -6.79 45.68
C HIS A 29 -56.52 -5.83 46.58
N THR A 30 -57.65 -6.29 47.12
CA THR A 30 -58.60 -5.46 47.86
C THR A 30 -58.28 -5.39 49.34
N ASN A 31 -58.40 -4.20 49.93
CA ASN A 31 -58.82 -4.05 51.33
C ASN A 31 -59.83 -2.88 51.42
N ARG A 32 -61.07 -3.20 51.84
CA ARG A 32 -62.22 -2.29 51.79
C ARG A 32 -62.86 -2.21 53.18
N ILE A 33 -62.47 -1.21 53.97
CA ILE A 33 -63.11 -0.89 55.25
C ILE A 33 -63.86 0.43 55.08
N LEU A 34 -65.19 0.40 55.28
CA LEU A 34 -66.02 1.61 55.24
C LEU A 34 -65.83 2.42 56.52
N HIS A 35 -65.70 3.74 56.40
CA HIS A 35 -65.70 4.65 57.55
C HIS A 35 -66.99 5.48 57.64
N THR A 36 -68.15 4.81 57.66
CA THR A 36 -69.47 5.45 57.83
C THR A 36 -69.77 5.81 59.29
N ASN A 37 -69.22 6.94 59.77
CA ASN A 37 -69.60 7.52 61.06
C ASN A 37 -70.76 8.52 60.90
N ARG A 38 -71.99 8.00 60.87
CA ARG A 38 -73.24 8.76 60.80
C ARG A 38 -73.61 9.30 62.20
N ILE A 39 -72.98 10.40 62.64
CA ILE A 39 -73.29 11.03 63.94
C ILE A 39 -74.65 11.74 63.85
N LEU A 40 -75.71 11.05 64.28
CA LEU A 40 -77.06 11.61 64.32
C LEU A 40 -77.85 11.00 65.47
N HIS A 41 -77.75 11.57 66.67
CA HIS A 41 -78.94 11.77 67.50
C HIS A 41 -78.76 12.84 68.59
N THR A 42 -79.89 13.51 68.83
CA THR A 42 -80.16 14.49 69.89
C THR A 42 -79.82 14.00 71.30
N ASN A 43 -79.23 14.87 72.11
CA ASN A 43 -79.29 14.80 73.57
C ASN A 43 -79.67 16.17 74.14
N ARG A 44 -80.98 16.42 74.24
CA ARG A 44 -81.56 17.58 74.94
C ARG A 44 -82.45 17.04 76.07
N MET A 45 -82.31 17.58 77.28
CA MET A 45 -83.07 17.26 78.50
C MET A 45 -82.88 15.84 79.09
N ALA A 46 -81.91 15.70 80.00
CA ALA A 46 -81.89 14.63 81.03
C ALA A 46 -81.03 14.98 82.27
N GLU A 47 -80.77 16.27 82.56
CA GLU A 47 -80.12 16.64 83.82
C GLU A 47 -81.13 16.61 84.98
N ASN A 48 -81.23 15.48 85.67
CA ASN A 48 -81.45 15.46 87.12
C ASN A 48 -81.15 14.08 87.76
N ARG A 49 -80.69 14.10 89.02
CA ARG A 49 -80.52 12.93 89.93
C ARG A 49 -79.64 11.76 89.43
N MET A 50 -78.31 11.90 89.48
CA MET A 50 -77.41 10.74 89.69
C MET A 50 -76.27 11.05 90.67
N GLY A 51 -76.07 10.13 91.64
CA GLY A 51 -75.18 10.32 92.79
C GLY A 51 -73.67 10.29 92.48
N LYS A 52 -72.88 10.86 93.41
CA LYS A 52 -71.44 11.16 93.29
C LYS A 52 -70.57 9.96 92.83
N GLY A 53 -70.97 8.72 93.15
CA GLY A 53 -70.25 7.49 92.75
C GLY A 53 -70.23 7.22 91.24
N LYS A 54 -71.36 7.37 90.53
CA LYS A 54 -71.44 7.04 89.09
C LYS A 54 -70.60 8.00 88.23
N LYS A 55 -70.64 9.32 88.52
CA LYS A 55 -69.82 10.34 87.83
C LYS A 55 -68.31 10.03 87.88
N LYS A 56 -67.80 9.39 88.94
CA LYS A 56 -66.38 9.00 89.07
C LYS A 56 -66.00 7.79 88.19
N LYS A 57 -66.90 6.80 88.04
CA LYS A 57 -66.71 5.62 87.16
C LYS A 57 -66.81 6.00 85.68
N GLU A 58 -67.70 6.94 85.35
CA GLU A 58 -67.86 7.44 83.99
C GLU A 58 -66.71 8.36 83.55
N LYS A 59 -66.23 9.28 84.42
CA LYS A 59 -64.99 10.03 84.16
C LYS A 59 -63.81 9.09 83.88
N ARG A 60 -63.63 8.01 84.65
CA ARG A 60 -62.58 7.01 84.37
C ARG A 60 -62.73 6.36 82.99
N LYS A 61 -63.94 5.98 82.55
CA LYS A 61 -64.16 5.48 81.19
C LYS A 61 -63.80 6.51 80.12
N ARG A 62 -64.28 7.76 80.23
CA ARG A 62 -63.97 8.83 79.26
C ARG A 62 -62.46 9.11 79.20
N ILE A 63 -61.76 9.14 80.33
CA ILE A 63 -60.30 9.30 80.40
C ILE A 63 -59.60 8.13 79.70
N TYR A 64 -59.99 6.88 79.98
CA TYR A 64 -59.37 5.70 79.36
C TYR A 64 -59.57 5.66 77.84
N THR A 65 -60.79 5.94 77.36
CA THR A 65 -61.07 6.06 75.92
C THR A 65 -60.27 7.19 75.29
N TYR A 66 -60.18 8.36 75.94
CA TYR A 66 -59.38 9.50 75.47
C TYR A 66 -57.89 9.15 75.37
N THR A 67 -57.31 8.55 76.41
CA THR A 67 -55.90 8.11 76.37
C THR A 67 -55.66 7.04 75.31
N TYR A 68 -56.59 6.10 75.10
CA TYR A 68 -56.49 5.10 74.05
C TYR A 68 -56.55 5.74 72.65
N THR A 69 -57.45 6.70 72.42
CA THR A 69 -57.49 7.45 71.14
C THR A 69 -56.25 8.31 70.94
N CYS A 70 -55.70 8.93 71.98
CA CYS A 70 -54.43 9.66 71.89
C CYS A 70 -53.25 8.74 71.58
N MET A 71 -53.16 7.57 72.21
CA MET A 71 -52.14 6.56 71.90
C MET A 71 -52.27 6.04 70.46
N TYR A 72 -53.49 5.75 70.00
CA TYR A 72 -53.73 5.28 68.62
C TYR A 72 -53.40 6.35 67.58
N MET A 73 -53.79 7.62 67.81
CA MET A 73 -53.41 8.76 66.97
C MET A 73 -51.90 8.98 66.98
N TYR A 74 -51.24 8.85 68.13
CA TYR A 74 -49.78 8.99 68.23
C TYR A 74 -49.05 7.88 67.45
N ILE A 75 -49.48 6.62 67.57
CA ILE A 75 -48.96 5.51 66.77
C ILE A 75 -49.18 5.75 65.28
N TYR A 76 -50.37 6.22 64.87
CA TYR A 76 -50.65 6.54 63.47
C TYR A 76 -49.77 7.67 62.93
N ILE A 77 -49.51 8.72 63.74
CA ILE A 77 -48.57 9.79 63.41
C ILE A 77 -47.14 9.26 63.29
N CYS A 78 -46.68 8.40 64.22
CA CYS A 78 -45.36 7.78 64.14
C CYS A 78 -45.19 6.92 62.87
N VAL A 79 -46.20 6.13 62.51
CA VAL A 79 -46.20 5.33 61.26
C VAL A 79 -46.21 6.25 60.03
N TYR A 80 -47.01 7.32 60.02
CA TYR A 80 -47.03 8.28 58.92
C TYR A 80 -45.68 8.99 58.75
N VAL A 81 -45.06 9.44 59.84
CA VAL A 81 -43.72 10.06 59.83
C VAL A 81 -42.66 9.06 59.37
N TYR A 82 -42.71 7.80 59.80
CA TYR A 82 -41.79 6.75 59.34
C TYR A 82 -41.93 6.48 57.83
N MET A 83 -43.15 6.36 57.32
CA MET A 83 -43.43 6.20 55.89
C MET A 83 -42.96 7.41 55.08
N HIS A 84 -43.17 8.63 55.58
CA HIS A 84 -42.76 9.84 54.90
C HIS A 84 -41.23 10.06 54.94
N MET A 85 -40.56 9.66 56.03
CA MET A 85 -39.10 9.58 56.13
C MET A 85 -38.53 8.62 55.08
N HIS A 86 -39.06 7.39 54.99
CA HIS A 86 -38.66 6.43 53.95
C HIS A 86 -38.90 6.97 52.53
N LEU A 87 -40.04 7.62 52.29
CA LEU A 87 -40.34 8.22 50.98
C LEU A 87 -39.31 9.30 50.64
N CYS A 88 -38.98 10.20 51.58
CA CYS A 88 -37.95 11.22 51.41
C CYS A 88 -36.55 10.62 51.20
N ILE A 89 -36.19 9.54 51.91
CA ILE A 89 -34.92 8.82 51.72
C ILE A 89 -34.86 8.18 50.33
N CYS A 90 -35.92 7.51 49.88
CA CYS A 90 -36.00 6.93 48.54
C CYS A 90 -35.89 8.00 47.44
N ILE A 91 -36.58 9.13 47.61
CA ILE A 91 -36.50 10.29 46.71
C ILE A 91 -35.08 10.88 46.70
N TYR A 92 -34.43 11.01 47.86
CA TYR A 92 -33.07 11.51 47.97
C TYR A 92 -32.05 10.57 47.28
N ILE A 93 -32.14 9.26 47.52
CA ILE A 93 -31.31 8.26 46.84
C ILE A 93 -31.52 8.34 45.32
N TYR A 94 -32.76 8.40 44.87
CA TYR A 94 -33.10 8.47 43.44
C TYR A 94 -32.56 9.75 42.78
N ILE A 95 -32.77 10.92 43.39
CA ILE A 95 -32.39 12.22 42.82
C ILE A 95 -30.87 12.48 42.90
N TYR A 96 -30.22 12.15 44.01
CA TYR A 96 -28.82 12.56 44.26
C TYR A 96 -27.81 11.42 44.12
N ILE A 97 -28.14 10.21 44.56
CA ILE A 97 -27.17 9.09 44.57
C ILE A 97 -27.15 8.35 43.23
N THR A 98 -28.29 8.09 42.58
CA THR A 98 -28.27 7.36 41.29
C THR A 98 -27.51 8.10 40.17
N PRO A 99 -27.57 9.44 40.01
CA PRO A 99 -26.76 10.12 38.99
C PRO A 99 -25.27 10.15 39.35
N LEU A 100 -24.92 10.23 40.63
CA LEU A 100 -23.53 10.22 41.10
C LEU A 100 -22.87 8.86 40.82
N ILE A 101 -23.58 7.76 41.11
CA ILE A 101 -23.14 6.41 40.76
C ILE A 101 -23.00 6.27 39.23
N GLN A 102 -23.95 6.81 38.46
CA GLN A 102 -23.87 6.78 37.00
C GLN A 102 -22.64 7.52 36.46
N GLU A 103 -22.29 8.70 36.99
CA GLU A 103 -21.08 9.40 36.58
C GLU A 103 -19.81 8.65 36.96
N ASN A 104 -19.68 8.20 38.21
CA ASN A 104 -18.48 7.50 38.69
C ASN A 104 -18.24 6.18 37.92
N PHE A 105 -19.30 5.46 37.53
CA PHE A 105 -19.20 4.27 36.68
C PHE A 105 -18.48 4.57 35.35
N TRP A 106 -18.94 5.56 34.59
CA TRP A 106 -18.30 5.93 33.31
C TRP A 106 -16.93 6.59 33.51
N LYS A 107 -16.79 7.42 34.55
CA LYS A 107 -15.59 8.22 34.83
C LYS A 107 -14.47 7.47 35.51
N ASP A 108 -14.69 6.29 36.08
CA ASP A 108 -13.66 5.48 36.73
C ASP A 108 -13.70 4.00 36.30
N GLU A 109 -14.80 3.28 36.51
CA GLU A 109 -14.84 1.83 36.19
C GLU A 109 -14.66 1.52 34.70
N VAL A 110 -15.41 2.18 33.82
CA VAL A 110 -15.32 1.98 32.36
C VAL A 110 -13.97 2.49 31.81
N LYS A 111 -13.40 3.51 32.45
CA LYS A 111 -12.09 4.12 32.16
C LYS A 111 -10.92 3.23 32.59
N ASP A 112 -11.08 2.43 33.64
CA ASP A 112 -10.19 1.35 34.05
C ASP A 112 -10.31 0.15 33.09
N LEU A 113 -11.54 -0.31 32.78
CA LEU A 113 -11.73 -1.40 31.81
C LEU A 113 -11.09 -1.07 30.45
N TRP A 114 -11.25 0.16 29.95
CA TRP A 114 -10.55 0.58 28.73
C TRP A 114 -9.02 0.57 28.88
N LYS A 115 -8.49 0.97 30.04
CA LYS A 115 -7.04 0.94 30.30
C LYS A 115 -6.50 -0.49 30.21
N ASP A 116 -7.18 -1.46 30.81
CA ASP A 116 -6.76 -2.87 30.79
C ASP A 116 -6.86 -3.46 29.37
N LEU A 117 -8.00 -3.27 28.69
CA LEU A 117 -8.19 -3.72 27.30
C LEU A 117 -7.15 -3.08 26.37
N SER A 118 -6.93 -1.77 26.46
CA SER A 118 -5.97 -1.06 25.61
C SER A 118 -4.52 -1.45 25.88
N ALA A 119 -4.15 -1.76 27.14
CA ALA A 119 -2.83 -2.26 27.49
C ALA A 119 -2.58 -3.69 26.97
N ALA A 120 -3.59 -4.56 27.01
CA ALA A 120 -3.50 -5.89 26.41
C ALA A 120 -3.33 -5.82 24.88
N MET A 121 -4.08 -4.93 24.22
CA MET A 121 -3.93 -4.69 22.78
C MET A 121 -2.54 -4.18 22.39
N THR A 122 -2.00 -3.19 23.11
CA THR A 122 -0.67 -2.63 22.75
C THR A 122 0.50 -3.50 23.18
N LYS A 123 0.33 -4.45 24.11
CA LYS A 123 1.40 -5.33 24.63
C LYS A 123 2.25 -6.02 23.56
N THR A 124 1.67 -6.38 22.40
CA THR A 124 2.33 -7.15 21.34
C THR A 124 2.72 -6.31 20.12
N ASN A 125 2.34 -5.03 20.07
CA ASN A 125 2.40 -4.17 18.88
C ASN A 125 1.80 -4.85 17.62
N GLY A 126 0.62 -5.46 17.76
CA GLY A 126 -0.14 -6.05 16.65
C GLY A 126 0.49 -7.32 16.05
N LYS A 127 1.52 -7.89 16.68
CA LYS A 127 2.08 -9.20 16.34
C LYS A 127 1.11 -10.32 16.70
N ASP A 128 1.22 -11.44 15.99
CA ASP A 128 0.45 -12.64 16.28
C ASP A 128 0.90 -13.28 17.60
N THR A 129 -0.07 -13.50 18.49
CA THR A 129 0.05 -14.30 19.72
C THR A 129 -1.05 -15.35 19.82
N ASN A 130 -1.78 -15.56 18.72
CA ASN A 130 -3.11 -16.14 18.68
C ASN A 130 -3.12 -17.42 17.80
N GLY A 131 -1.96 -18.07 17.64
CA GLY A 131 -1.80 -19.31 16.90
C GLY A 131 -2.10 -19.20 15.39
N GLY A 132 -1.78 -18.07 14.76
CA GLY A 132 -1.96 -17.87 13.32
C GLY A 132 -3.39 -17.52 12.88
N GLN A 133 -4.37 -17.42 13.78
CA GLN A 133 -5.78 -17.23 13.41
C GLN A 133 -6.04 -16.05 12.48
N CYS A 134 -5.38 -14.92 12.72
CA CYS A 134 -5.53 -13.70 11.94
C CYS A 134 -4.83 -13.73 10.57
N ALA A 135 -4.12 -14.82 10.22
CA ALA A 135 -3.50 -14.99 8.90
C ALA A 135 -4.53 -15.25 7.78
N LYS A 136 -5.71 -15.81 8.12
CA LYS A 136 -6.78 -16.13 7.16
C LYS A 136 -8.06 -15.35 7.47
N VAL A 137 -8.64 -14.71 6.46
CA VAL A 137 -9.87 -13.88 6.53
C VAL A 137 -10.85 -14.28 5.41
N ASP A 138 -12.11 -13.88 5.51
CA ASP A 138 -13.18 -14.22 4.55
C ASP A 138 -13.25 -15.73 4.17
N GLY A 139 -12.94 -16.61 5.13
CA GLY A 139 -12.61 -18.02 4.89
C GLY A 139 -11.09 -18.21 4.81
N GLU A 140 -10.62 -18.75 3.68
CA GLU A 140 -9.22 -19.16 3.43
C GLU A 140 -8.37 -18.10 2.69
N ARG A 141 -8.88 -16.87 2.52
CA ARG A 141 -8.10 -15.79 1.88
C ARG A 141 -7.00 -15.31 2.83
N ASP A 142 -5.76 -15.22 2.36
CA ASP A 142 -4.67 -14.66 3.16
C ASP A 142 -4.93 -13.18 3.49
N ALA A 143 -4.80 -12.84 4.77
CA ALA A 143 -4.94 -11.47 5.24
C ALA A 143 -3.84 -10.57 4.64
N THR A 144 -4.20 -9.33 4.27
CA THR A 144 -3.20 -8.28 4.09
C THR A 144 -2.60 -7.89 5.45
N HIS A 145 -1.38 -7.33 5.47
CA HIS A 145 -0.74 -6.87 6.71
C HIS A 145 -1.68 -6.03 7.58
N SER A 146 -2.39 -5.07 7.00
CA SER A 146 -3.34 -4.23 7.73
C SER A 146 -4.52 -5.01 8.32
N GLU A 147 -5.10 -5.97 7.59
CA GLU A 147 -6.16 -6.85 8.10
C GLU A 147 -5.65 -7.74 9.24
N GLN A 148 -4.47 -8.33 9.10
CA GLN A 148 -3.86 -9.20 10.11
C GLN A 148 -3.50 -8.41 11.37
N THR A 149 -2.88 -7.23 11.25
CA THR A 149 -2.52 -6.36 12.37
C THR A 149 -3.77 -5.83 13.09
N ALA A 150 -4.79 -5.39 12.35
CA ALA A 150 -6.08 -4.99 12.92
C ALA A 150 -6.77 -6.13 13.68
N CYS A 151 -6.75 -7.34 13.09
CA CYS A 151 -7.27 -8.55 13.70
C CYS A 151 -6.51 -8.90 14.99
N ASN A 152 -5.17 -8.90 14.97
CA ASN A 152 -4.34 -9.21 16.14
C ASN A 152 -4.60 -8.25 17.31
N TYR A 153 -4.70 -6.94 17.03
CA TYR A 153 -5.06 -5.95 18.05
C TYR A 153 -6.44 -6.24 18.65
N LEU A 154 -7.48 -6.40 17.82
CA LEU A 154 -8.84 -6.64 18.33
C LEU A 154 -8.97 -7.98 19.05
N HIS A 155 -8.33 -9.03 18.55
CA HIS A 155 -8.32 -10.35 19.18
C HIS A 155 -7.66 -10.28 20.56
N ALA A 156 -6.51 -9.60 20.72
CA ALA A 156 -5.88 -9.42 22.03
C ALA A 156 -6.78 -8.63 23.03
N GLY A 157 -7.53 -7.64 22.54
CA GLY A 157 -8.53 -6.92 23.34
C GLY A 157 -9.72 -7.80 23.76
N LEU A 158 -10.22 -8.63 22.84
CA LEU A 158 -11.29 -9.60 23.12
C LEU A 158 -10.82 -10.71 24.09
N THR A 159 -9.58 -11.19 23.96
CA THR A 159 -8.95 -12.11 24.92
C THR A 159 -8.95 -11.51 26.32
N GLU A 160 -8.57 -10.25 26.49
CA GLU A 160 -8.58 -9.57 27.80
C GLU A 160 -10.01 -9.30 28.32
N LEU A 161 -11.00 -9.21 27.43
CA LEU A 161 -12.41 -9.11 27.77
C LEU A 161 -13.00 -10.44 28.28
N TYR A 162 -12.57 -11.56 27.71
CA TYR A 162 -13.07 -12.90 28.05
C TYR A 162 -12.26 -13.66 29.10
N LYS A 163 -11.06 -13.19 29.47
CA LYS A 163 -10.38 -13.64 30.69
C LYS A 163 -11.30 -13.45 31.89
N THR A 164 -11.75 -14.57 32.45
CA THR A 164 -12.47 -14.61 33.72
C THR A 164 -11.53 -14.19 34.85
N ASN A 165 -11.95 -13.19 35.64
CA ASN A 165 -11.45 -13.09 37.01
C ASN A 165 -11.75 -14.42 37.70
N GLY A 166 -10.75 -15.05 38.33
CA GLY A 166 -10.80 -16.42 38.87
C GLY A 166 -11.66 -16.59 40.13
N SER A 167 -12.75 -15.84 40.24
CA SER A 167 -13.70 -15.87 41.35
C SER A 167 -14.91 -16.70 40.97
N THR A 168 -15.13 -17.81 41.68
CA THR A 168 -16.44 -18.48 41.69
C THR A 168 -17.55 -17.50 42.05
N PRO A 169 -18.79 -17.66 41.54
CA PRO A 169 -19.91 -16.80 41.88
C PRO A 169 -20.37 -17.07 43.33
N THR A 170 -19.66 -16.49 44.30
CA THR A 170 -20.04 -16.49 45.71
C THR A 170 -21.40 -15.79 45.84
N ALA A 171 -22.43 -16.54 46.22
CA ALA A 171 -23.83 -16.11 46.20
C ALA A 171 -24.21 -15.16 47.36
N THR A 172 -23.41 -14.12 47.59
CA THR A 172 -23.66 -13.10 48.61
C THR A 172 -23.19 -11.73 48.12
N PRO A 173 -24.09 -10.73 47.90
CA PRO A 173 -23.69 -9.36 47.65
C PRO A 173 -23.22 -8.72 48.98
N SER A 174 -21.97 -8.96 49.36
CA SER A 174 -21.37 -8.34 50.55
C SER A 174 -21.18 -6.84 50.31
N ALA A 175 -21.98 -6.03 51.00
CA ALA A 175 -22.11 -4.59 50.74
C ALA A 175 -20.94 -3.76 51.30
N ALA A 176 -19.74 -3.93 50.72
CA ALA A 176 -18.60 -3.03 50.89
C ALA A 176 -17.69 -3.06 49.65
N ASN A 177 -17.59 -1.92 48.95
CA ASN A 177 -16.55 -1.60 47.95
C ASN A 177 -16.47 -2.42 46.64
N GLY A 178 -17.43 -3.30 46.33
CA GLY A 178 -17.47 -4.00 45.02
C GLY A 178 -17.71 -3.04 43.84
N LYS A 179 -17.00 -3.22 42.73
CA LYS A 179 -17.20 -2.49 41.47
C LYS A 179 -18.39 -3.07 40.70
N LEU A 180 -19.14 -2.24 39.98
CA LEU A 180 -20.26 -2.73 39.16
C LEU A 180 -19.78 -3.66 38.01
N LEU A 181 -18.58 -3.40 37.47
CA LEU A 181 -17.89 -4.24 36.49
C LEU A 181 -17.26 -5.52 37.06
N ASP A 182 -17.39 -5.81 38.36
CA ASP A 182 -17.08 -7.14 38.91
C ASP A 182 -18.10 -8.19 38.41
N ASN A 183 -19.28 -7.75 37.92
CA ASN A 183 -20.21 -8.60 37.19
C ASN A 183 -19.64 -8.92 35.78
N PRO A 184 -19.37 -10.20 35.45
CA PRO A 184 -18.69 -10.56 34.20
C PRO A 184 -19.54 -10.27 32.96
N LEU A 185 -20.86 -10.40 33.04
CA LEU A 185 -21.77 -10.09 31.92
C LEU A 185 -21.79 -8.58 31.65
N LEU A 186 -21.79 -7.74 32.69
CA LEU A 186 -21.70 -6.28 32.50
C LEU A 186 -20.31 -5.87 31.98
N ARG A 187 -19.22 -6.47 32.48
CA ARG A 187 -17.86 -6.27 31.96
C ARG A 187 -17.80 -6.60 30.47
N GLN A 188 -18.31 -7.77 30.06
CA GLN A 188 -18.39 -8.19 28.66
C GLN A 188 -19.25 -7.25 27.82
N THR A 189 -20.43 -6.84 28.31
CA THR A 189 -21.31 -5.86 27.62
C THR A 189 -20.56 -4.56 27.31
N VAL A 190 -19.98 -3.93 28.33
CA VAL A 190 -19.38 -2.61 28.19
C VAL A 190 -18.04 -2.68 27.45
N GLY A 191 -17.23 -3.69 27.71
CA GLY A 191 -15.99 -3.91 26.97
C GLY A 191 -16.23 -4.20 25.48
N CYS A 192 -17.31 -4.91 25.14
CA CYS A 192 -17.71 -5.09 23.75
C CYS A 192 -18.04 -3.75 23.07
N LEU A 193 -18.82 -2.88 23.73
CA LEU A 193 -19.12 -1.53 23.22
C LEU A 193 -17.84 -0.67 23.05
N LEU A 194 -16.89 -0.75 23.98
CA LEU A 194 -15.59 -0.08 23.89
C LEU A 194 -14.78 -0.58 22.67
N LEU A 195 -14.69 -1.91 22.48
CA LEU A 195 -13.96 -2.52 21.37
C LEU A 195 -14.64 -2.24 20.02
N HIS A 196 -15.98 -2.16 19.96
CA HIS A 196 -16.68 -1.72 18.75
C HIS A 196 -16.38 -0.25 18.42
N ALA A 197 -16.27 0.64 19.41
CA ALA A 197 -15.97 2.06 19.18
C ALA A 197 -14.54 2.24 18.66
N TYR A 198 -13.60 1.47 19.22
CA TYR A 198 -12.22 1.36 18.75
C TYR A 198 -12.12 0.79 17.32
N ALA A 199 -12.81 -0.32 17.02
CA ALA A 199 -12.85 -0.90 15.68
C ALA A 199 -13.49 0.02 14.63
N LYS A 200 -14.56 0.75 15.00
CA LYS A 200 -15.20 1.80 14.16
C LYS A 200 -14.19 2.90 13.83
N LYS A 201 -13.47 3.41 14.83
CA LYS A 201 -12.42 4.43 14.67
C LYS A 201 -11.28 3.94 13.77
N MET A 202 -10.75 2.74 14.04
CA MET A 202 -9.74 2.07 13.24
C MET A 202 -10.16 1.90 11.77
N LYS A 203 -11.38 1.40 11.52
CA LYS A 203 -11.96 1.25 10.17
C LYS A 203 -12.03 2.58 9.41
N SER A 204 -12.33 3.68 10.11
CA SER A 204 -12.47 5.01 9.50
C SER A 204 -11.15 5.73 9.17
N GLU A 205 -10.04 5.35 9.83
CA GLU A 205 -8.76 6.08 9.73
C GLU A 205 -7.58 5.25 9.19
N ALA A 206 -7.79 3.95 8.90
CA ALA A 206 -6.82 3.14 8.20
C ALA A 206 -6.67 3.57 6.72
N LYS A 207 -5.43 3.72 6.25
CA LYS A 207 -5.08 3.96 4.85
C LYS A 207 -5.43 2.76 3.96
N CYS A 208 -5.42 1.56 4.54
CA CYS A 208 -5.71 0.28 3.90
C CYS A 208 -6.99 -0.33 4.49
N LEU A 209 -7.66 -1.23 3.76
CA LEU A 209 -8.88 -1.86 4.27
C LEU A 209 -8.55 -2.84 5.38
N VAL A 210 -9.34 -2.81 6.45
CA VAL A 210 -9.16 -3.65 7.65
C VAL A 210 -10.42 -4.46 8.01
N GLU A 211 -11.53 -4.23 7.31
CA GLU A 211 -12.87 -4.73 7.68
C GLU A 211 -12.95 -6.25 7.85
N SER A 212 -12.30 -7.02 6.97
CA SER A 212 -12.25 -8.49 7.07
C SER A 212 -11.45 -8.97 8.28
N GLY A 213 -10.39 -8.25 8.65
CA GLY A 213 -9.62 -8.50 9.87
C GLY A 213 -10.41 -8.18 11.14
N ILE A 214 -11.16 -7.08 11.14
CA ILE A 214 -12.12 -6.73 12.20
C ILE A 214 -13.15 -7.85 12.36
N LYS A 215 -13.84 -8.23 11.27
CA LYS A 215 -14.82 -9.33 11.25
C LYS A 215 -14.25 -10.66 11.74
N LYS A 216 -13.00 -10.98 11.37
CA LYS A 216 -12.31 -12.19 11.82
C LYS A 216 -12.08 -12.19 13.34
N ALA A 217 -11.57 -11.11 13.91
CA ALA A 217 -11.29 -11.02 15.35
C ALA A 217 -12.54 -11.20 16.22
N PHE A 218 -13.62 -10.47 15.93
CA PHE A 218 -14.91 -10.64 16.61
C PHE A 218 -15.57 -12.00 16.32
N GLY A 219 -15.20 -12.67 15.22
CA GLY A 219 -15.75 -13.97 14.82
C GLY A 219 -15.05 -15.21 15.40
N THR A 220 -13.80 -15.09 15.86
CA THR A 220 -13.06 -16.20 16.51
C THR A 220 -12.92 -16.03 18.02
N ALA A 221 -12.44 -14.88 18.50
CA ALA A 221 -12.02 -14.73 19.91
C ALA A 221 -13.07 -15.14 20.97
N PRO A 222 -14.39 -14.93 20.79
CA PRO A 222 -15.39 -15.46 21.74
C PRO A 222 -15.38 -16.99 21.88
N LYS A 223 -15.04 -17.73 20.81
CA LYS A 223 -15.03 -19.20 20.76
C LYS A 223 -13.77 -19.81 21.36
N ASP A 224 -12.65 -19.11 21.22
CA ASP A 224 -11.33 -19.58 21.65
C ASP A 224 -11.17 -19.58 23.17
N PHE A 225 -11.73 -18.57 23.83
CA PHE A 225 -11.56 -18.36 25.27
C PHE A 225 -12.72 -18.84 26.12
N ASN A 226 -13.89 -19.15 25.54
CA ASN A 226 -14.97 -19.79 26.28
C ASN A 226 -15.91 -20.64 25.40
N LYS A 227 -15.77 -21.97 25.48
CA LYS A 227 -16.66 -22.94 24.83
C LYS A 227 -18.11 -22.89 25.33
N GLU A 228 -18.37 -22.31 26.51
CA GLU A 228 -19.72 -22.19 27.07
C GLU A 228 -20.54 -21.06 26.42
N CYS A 229 -19.91 -20.14 25.68
CA CYS A 229 -20.63 -19.08 24.95
C CYS A 229 -21.66 -19.64 23.95
N GLU A 230 -21.50 -20.90 23.51
CA GLU A 230 -22.46 -21.57 22.62
C GLU A 230 -23.82 -21.86 23.27
N ASN A 231 -23.90 -21.87 24.61
CA ASN A 231 -25.13 -22.17 25.38
C ASN A 231 -25.73 -20.96 26.11
N GLY A 232 -25.20 -19.74 25.89
CA GLY A 232 -25.88 -18.46 26.20
C GLY A 232 -26.11 -18.09 27.67
N SER A 233 -25.64 -18.87 28.65
CA SER A 233 -25.90 -18.64 30.08
C SER A 233 -24.74 -18.00 30.87
N SER A 234 -23.48 -18.23 30.47
CA SER A 234 -22.28 -17.74 31.18
C SER A 234 -21.50 -16.63 30.44
N CYS A 235 -21.95 -16.21 29.25
CA CYS A 235 -21.19 -15.38 28.33
C CYS A 235 -22.07 -14.50 27.41
N ILE A 236 -21.59 -13.29 27.09
CA ILE A 236 -22.12 -12.45 26.02
C ILE A 236 -21.20 -12.51 24.80
N GLU A 237 -21.75 -12.98 23.68
CA GLU A 237 -21.03 -13.11 22.42
C GLU A 237 -20.90 -11.74 21.71
N CYS A 238 -19.69 -11.18 21.68
CA CYS A 238 -19.41 -9.88 21.09
C CYS A 238 -19.30 -9.98 19.55
N LYS A 239 -20.44 -10.06 18.87
CA LYS A 239 -20.54 -10.11 17.40
C LYS A 239 -20.35 -8.72 16.78
N TRP A 240 -19.52 -8.62 15.73
CA TRP A 240 -19.35 -7.38 14.96
C TRP A 240 -20.64 -6.94 14.26
N ASP A 241 -21.19 -5.81 14.70
CA ASP A 241 -22.24 -5.04 14.04
C ASP A 241 -21.83 -3.57 13.98
N GLU A 242 -21.87 -3.00 12.78
CA GLU A 242 -21.50 -1.61 12.50
C GLU A 242 -22.65 -0.63 12.85
N ASN A 243 -23.86 -1.15 13.05
CA ASN A 243 -25.03 -0.38 13.44
C ASN A 243 -25.30 -0.38 14.94
N ILE A 244 -24.51 -1.08 15.77
CA ILE A 244 -24.75 -1.22 17.21
C ILE A 244 -24.90 0.14 17.94
N PHE A 245 -24.18 1.17 17.49
CA PHE A 245 -24.27 2.53 18.04
C PHE A 245 -25.52 3.31 17.62
N LYS A 246 -26.22 2.86 16.57
CA LYS A 246 -27.51 3.40 16.11
C LYS A 246 -28.69 2.63 16.72
N THR A 247 -28.54 1.32 16.92
CA THR A 247 -29.60 0.42 17.40
C THR A 247 -29.64 0.32 18.93
N CYS A 248 -28.49 0.41 19.61
CA CYS A 248 -28.42 0.35 21.06
C CYS A 248 -28.73 1.72 21.69
N THR A 249 -29.92 1.84 22.28
CA THR A 249 -30.34 2.97 23.10
C THR A 249 -30.38 2.59 24.58
N ILE A 250 -29.89 3.48 25.44
CA ILE A 250 -29.95 3.38 26.89
C ILE A 250 -31.00 4.39 27.38
N THR A 251 -32.03 3.90 28.08
CA THR A 251 -33.07 4.75 28.68
C THR A 251 -32.82 4.90 30.17
N THR A 252 -32.07 5.93 30.58
CA THR A 252 -31.76 6.16 32.01
C THR A 252 -32.71 7.12 32.74
N LYS A 253 -33.54 7.90 32.02
CA LYS A 253 -34.47 8.89 32.62
C LYS A 253 -35.78 9.03 31.83
N ASN A 254 -36.37 7.91 31.40
CA ASN A 254 -37.50 7.82 30.46
C ASN A 254 -37.25 8.40 29.03
N THR A 255 -36.18 9.15 28.81
CA THR A 255 -35.66 9.52 27.50
C THR A 255 -34.65 8.48 26.99
N PRO A 256 -34.85 7.87 25.81
CA PRO A 256 -33.83 7.04 25.17
C PRO A 256 -32.65 7.88 24.67
N GLU A 257 -31.43 7.50 25.03
CA GLU A 257 -30.20 8.09 24.50
C GLU A 257 -29.36 7.03 23.77
N GLY A 258 -28.83 7.34 22.59
CA GLY A 258 -27.90 6.44 21.89
C GLY A 258 -26.59 6.28 22.66
N VAL A 259 -26.06 5.04 22.72
CA VAL A 259 -24.82 4.67 23.45
C VAL A 259 -23.63 5.60 23.15
N GLU A 260 -23.51 6.10 21.92
CA GLU A 260 -22.45 7.00 21.48
C GLU A 260 -22.34 8.29 22.34
N LYS A 261 -23.44 8.75 22.96
CA LYS A 261 -23.44 9.89 23.89
C LYS A 261 -22.83 9.60 25.26
N LYS A 262 -22.71 8.33 25.68
CA LYS A 262 -22.10 7.94 26.97
C LYS A 262 -20.62 7.57 26.84
N LEU A 263 -20.18 7.20 25.63
CA LEU A 263 -18.78 6.89 25.33
C LEU A 263 -17.87 8.13 25.29
N THR A 264 -18.42 9.35 25.30
CA THR A 264 -17.69 10.63 25.25
C THR A 264 -16.58 10.74 26.29
N GLU A 265 -16.83 10.33 27.54
CA GLU A 265 -15.87 10.36 28.67
C GLU A 265 -14.60 9.52 28.39
N VAL A 266 -14.72 8.45 27.61
CA VAL A 266 -13.62 7.54 27.26
C VAL A 266 -13.14 7.67 25.80
N GLN A 267 -13.87 8.40 24.96
CA GLN A 267 -13.58 8.57 23.54
C GLN A 267 -12.19 9.16 23.28
N SER A 268 -11.72 10.06 24.15
CA SER A 268 -10.36 10.63 24.09
C SER A 268 -9.28 9.55 24.23
N LYS A 269 -9.45 8.62 25.19
CA LYS A 269 -8.54 7.47 25.35
C LYS A 269 -8.61 6.52 24.15
N ILE A 270 -9.81 6.22 23.65
CA ILE A 270 -10.01 5.35 22.48
C ILE A 270 -9.32 5.95 21.24
N ASN A 271 -9.47 7.26 21.02
CA ASN A 271 -8.80 7.99 19.94
C ASN A 271 -7.26 7.94 20.07
N ASN A 272 -6.73 8.07 21.29
CA ASN A 272 -5.28 8.01 21.53
C ASN A 272 -4.71 6.60 21.26
N THR A 273 -5.38 5.55 21.73
CA THR A 273 -4.99 4.16 21.41
C THR A 273 -5.08 3.89 19.91
N SER A 274 -6.15 4.36 19.24
CA SER A 274 -6.29 4.24 17.78
C SER A 274 -5.16 4.95 17.04
N THR A 275 -4.83 6.19 17.40
CA THR A 275 -3.71 6.96 16.82
C THR A 275 -2.36 6.28 17.00
N TYR A 276 -2.20 5.48 18.06
CA TYR A 276 -1.01 4.64 18.27
C TYR A 276 -1.02 3.43 17.33
N THR A 277 -2.03 2.55 17.43
CA THR A 277 -2.08 1.27 16.70
C THR A 277 -2.27 1.42 15.19
N LEU A 278 -2.87 2.53 14.73
CA LEU A 278 -2.95 2.91 13.32
C LEU A 278 -1.57 3.15 12.69
N LYS A 279 -0.50 3.36 13.46
CA LYS A 279 0.85 3.43 12.89
C LYS A 279 1.25 2.08 12.30
N ASP A 280 1.11 1.02 13.10
CA ASP A 280 1.50 -0.35 12.73
C ASP A 280 0.56 -0.96 11.68
N ILE A 281 -0.74 -0.70 11.79
CA ILE A 281 -1.77 -1.13 10.81
C ILE A 281 -1.51 -0.50 9.42
N ASN A 282 -1.02 0.74 9.36
CA ASN A 282 -0.74 1.45 8.12
C ASN A 282 0.67 1.19 7.56
N ILE A 283 1.48 0.32 8.18
CA ILE A 283 2.76 -0.10 7.60
C ILE A 283 2.49 -0.85 6.29
N THR A 284 3.10 -0.35 5.22
CA THR A 284 3.16 -1.03 3.92
C THR A 284 4.62 -1.01 3.49
N ALA A 285 5.40 -1.97 3.98
CA ALA A 285 6.86 -1.94 3.86
C ALA A 285 7.31 -2.16 2.42
N SER A 286 6.86 -3.26 1.79
CA SER A 286 7.24 -3.60 0.42
C SER A 286 6.36 -2.90 -0.62
N LEU A 287 6.81 -2.89 -1.88
CA LEU A 287 5.94 -2.53 -3.01
C LEU A 287 4.75 -3.50 -3.18
N CYS A 288 4.88 -4.75 -2.69
CA CYS A 288 3.78 -5.70 -2.72
C CYS A 288 2.65 -5.31 -1.76
N ASP A 289 2.98 -4.99 -0.50
CA ASP A 289 1.98 -4.56 0.50
C ASP A 289 1.25 -3.29 0.05
N LYS A 290 2.01 -2.36 -0.54
CA LYS A 290 1.49 -1.14 -1.16
C LYS A 290 0.47 -1.45 -2.26
N ILE A 291 0.75 -2.38 -3.19
CA ILE A 291 -0.22 -2.72 -4.25
C ILE A 291 -1.40 -3.56 -3.74
N LYS A 292 -1.22 -4.45 -2.75
CA LYS A 292 -2.35 -5.16 -2.09
C LYS A 292 -3.34 -4.15 -1.48
N CYS A 293 -2.82 -3.17 -0.74
CA CYS A 293 -3.60 -2.07 -0.15
C CYS A 293 -4.25 -1.16 -1.22
N ALA A 294 -3.52 -0.81 -2.27
CA ALA A 294 -4.02 0.09 -3.32
C ALA A 294 -5.07 -0.59 -4.23
N ALA A 295 -4.93 -1.88 -4.55
CA ALA A 295 -5.90 -2.65 -5.32
C ALA A 295 -7.24 -2.79 -4.56
N SER A 296 -7.19 -3.14 -3.28
CA SER A 296 -8.39 -3.17 -2.41
C SER A 296 -9.08 -1.80 -2.34
N ASN A 297 -8.31 -0.71 -2.23
CA ASN A 297 -8.85 0.65 -2.29
C ASN A 297 -9.36 1.06 -3.69
N TRP A 298 -8.88 0.46 -4.79
CA TRP A 298 -9.44 0.66 -6.12
C TRP A 298 -10.82 0.02 -6.23
N PHE A 299 -10.94 -1.28 -5.91
CA PHE A 299 -12.22 -2.00 -5.97
C PHE A 299 -13.29 -1.38 -5.07
N ARG A 300 -12.94 -1.00 -3.83
CA ARG A 300 -13.88 -0.29 -2.93
C ARG A 300 -14.45 0.98 -3.59
N ARG A 301 -13.61 1.83 -4.17
CA ARG A 301 -14.05 3.11 -4.76
C ARG A 301 -14.84 2.91 -6.05
N GLN A 302 -14.52 1.88 -6.84
CA GLN A 302 -15.33 1.48 -7.98
C GLN A 302 -16.72 0.97 -7.54
N LYS A 303 -16.79 0.20 -6.45
CA LYS A 303 -18.06 -0.24 -5.84
C LYS A 303 -18.90 0.94 -5.32
N GLU A 304 -18.27 1.90 -4.63
CA GLU A 304 -18.91 3.13 -4.15
C GLU A 304 -19.47 3.97 -5.31
N ALA A 305 -18.67 4.19 -6.35
CA ALA A 305 -19.09 4.93 -7.55
C ALA A 305 -20.18 4.20 -8.35
N SER A 306 -20.15 2.86 -8.39
CA SER A 306 -21.18 2.05 -9.06
C SER A 306 -22.50 2.06 -8.28
N ALA A 307 -22.45 1.99 -6.94
CA ALA A 307 -23.63 2.03 -6.09
C ALA A 307 -24.42 3.35 -6.25
N ALA A 308 -23.73 4.48 -6.44
CA ALA A 308 -24.35 5.78 -6.73
C ALA A 308 -25.08 5.83 -8.10
N ASN A 309 -24.81 4.87 -9.00
CA ASN A 309 -25.32 4.84 -10.38
C ASN A 309 -26.08 3.53 -10.71
N GLY A 310 -26.42 2.70 -9.71
CA GLY A 310 -27.10 1.41 -9.90
C GLY A 310 -26.26 0.32 -10.61
N GLY A 311 -24.94 0.52 -10.74
CA GLY A 311 -24.04 -0.38 -11.47
C GLY A 311 -23.51 -1.56 -10.62
N THR A 312 -23.07 -2.61 -11.31
CA THR A 312 -22.42 -3.79 -10.70
C THR A 312 -20.98 -3.52 -10.25
N THR A 313 -20.45 -4.35 -9.34
CA THR A 313 -19.03 -4.34 -8.99
C THR A 313 -18.12 -4.70 -10.18
N LYS A 314 -16.94 -4.09 -10.24
CA LYS A 314 -15.92 -4.34 -11.29
C LYS A 314 -15.29 -5.73 -11.15
N THR A 315 -14.86 -6.32 -12.27
CA THR A 315 -14.12 -7.60 -12.30
C THR A 315 -12.60 -7.41 -12.26
N TRP A 316 -11.85 -8.51 -12.08
CA TRP A 316 -10.39 -8.50 -12.21
C TRP A 316 -9.90 -8.10 -13.60
N CYS A 317 -10.59 -8.53 -14.67
CA CYS A 317 -10.33 -8.06 -16.03
C CYS A 317 -10.36 -6.53 -16.11
N GLN A 318 -11.35 -5.88 -15.49
CA GLN A 318 -11.46 -4.41 -15.50
C GLN A 318 -10.38 -3.72 -14.67
N PHE A 319 -9.98 -4.28 -13.52
CA PHE A 319 -8.83 -3.78 -12.76
C PHE A 319 -7.56 -3.75 -13.62
N TRP A 320 -7.28 -4.81 -14.39
CA TRP A 320 -6.09 -4.89 -15.22
C TRP A 320 -6.17 -4.09 -16.53
N ASP A 321 -7.25 -4.21 -17.31
CA ASP A 321 -7.38 -3.54 -18.62
C ASP A 321 -7.88 -2.07 -18.52
N GLU A 322 -8.77 -1.72 -17.59
CA GLU A 322 -9.22 -0.31 -17.39
C GLU A 322 -8.35 0.45 -16.38
N GLY A 323 -7.93 -0.21 -15.30
CA GLY A 323 -7.19 0.42 -14.18
C GLY A 323 -5.68 0.48 -14.40
N VAL A 324 -5.03 -0.69 -14.51
CA VAL A 324 -3.55 -0.79 -14.58
C VAL A 324 -3.02 -0.40 -15.96
N LYS A 325 -3.49 -1.04 -17.02
CA LYS A 325 -2.97 -0.91 -18.39
C LYS A 325 -2.99 0.53 -18.91
N VAL A 326 -4.05 1.28 -18.60
CA VAL A 326 -4.20 2.70 -18.97
C VAL A 326 -3.09 3.58 -18.38
N GLU A 327 -2.64 3.29 -17.16
CA GLU A 327 -1.58 4.04 -16.49
C GLU A 327 -0.19 3.58 -16.94
N LEU A 328 -0.03 2.29 -17.25
CA LEU A 328 1.19 1.76 -17.88
C LEU A 328 1.39 2.33 -19.29
N GLN A 329 0.33 2.48 -20.10
CA GLN A 329 0.40 3.09 -21.43
C GLN A 329 0.95 4.52 -21.36
N LYS A 330 0.48 5.33 -20.40
CA LYS A 330 0.97 6.70 -20.17
C LYS A 330 2.44 6.71 -19.74
N LEU A 331 2.82 5.85 -18.79
CA LEU A 331 4.21 5.69 -18.34
C LEU A 331 5.16 5.38 -19.51
N PHE A 332 4.84 4.39 -20.34
CA PHE A 332 5.72 3.99 -21.45
C PHE A 332 5.65 4.94 -22.65
N GLN A 333 4.58 5.70 -22.83
CA GLN A 333 4.56 6.85 -23.74
C GLN A 333 5.51 7.96 -23.27
N ASP A 334 5.59 8.22 -21.96
CA ASP A 334 6.53 9.20 -21.39
C ASP A 334 7.99 8.72 -21.50
N ILE A 335 8.25 7.45 -21.15
CA ILE A 335 9.57 6.82 -21.33
C ILE A 335 10.00 6.83 -22.81
N SER A 336 9.08 6.54 -23.74
CA SER A 336 9.41 6.51 -25.17
C SER A 336 9.60 7.90 -25.81
N SER A 337 9.06 8.96 -25.20
CA SER A 337 9.18 10.33 -25.71
C SER A 337 10.27 11.16 -25.02
N LYS A 338 10.64 10.81 -23.77
CA LYS A 338 11.64 11.52 -22.99
C LYS A 338 12.89 10.69 -22.65
N GLY A 339 12.89 9.37 -22.87
CA GLY A 339 14.03 8.48 -22.61
C GLY A 339 15.25 8.71 -23.51
N THR A 340 15.11 9.52 -24.56
CA THR A 340 16.22 10.03 -25.38
C THR A 340 16.88 11.28 -24.78
N ASN A 341 16.19 12.01 -23.89
CA ASN A 341 16.69 13.27 -23.33
C ASN A 341 17.72 13.00 -22.22
N GLY A 342 18.98 13.35 -22.48
CA GLY A 342 20.10 13.11 -21.56
C GLY A 342 20.00 13.92 -20.26
N THR A 343 20.05 13.26 -19.11
CA THR A 343 20.07 13.93 -17.79
C THR A 343 21.50 14.16 -17.29
N ILE A 344 21.68 15.14 -16.38
CA ILE A 344 23.00 15.48 -15.83
C ILE A 344 23.60 14.33 -15.01
N TYR A 345 22.79 13.57 -14.26
CA TYR A 345 23.25 12.41 -13.50
C TYR A 345 23.45 11.16 -14.36
N CYS A 346 22.72 11.00 -15.49
CA CYS A 346 23.07 9.98 -16.46
C CYS A 346 24.45 10.22 -17.12
N LYS A 347 24.96 11.47 -17.04
CA LYS A 347 26.39 11.85 -16.90
C LYS A 347 27.38 10.70 -16.62
N TYR A 348 27.15 9.94 -15.55
CA TYR A 348 28.09 8.95 -14.98
C TYR A 348 27.95 7.51 -15.52
N PHE A 349 27.05 7.27 -16.49
CA PHE A 349 26.77 5.95 -17.06
C PHE A 349 27.26 5.86 -18.50
N GLY A 350 27.94 4.78 -18.88
CA GLY A 350 28.47 4.61 -20.23
C GLY A 350 29.69 5.45 -20.60
N ASP A 351 30.50 5.83 -19.61
CA ASP A 351 31.91 6.23 -19.78
C ASP A 351 32.11 7.36 -20.81
N GLY A 352 31.36 8.44 -20.63
CA GLY A 352 31.36 9.63 -21.50
C GLY A 352 30.55 9.52 -22.78
N ASN A 353 30.31 8.31 -23.31
CA ASN A 353 29.59 8.11 -24.56
C ASN A 353 28.06 8.27 -24.39
N ALA A 354 27.49 9.22 -25.14
CA ALA A 354 26.06 9.50 -25.18
C ALA A 354 25.22 8.34 -25.77
N ASP A 355 25.77 7.59 -26.72
CA ASP A 355 25.07 6.55 -27.49
C ASP A 355 25.23 5.14 -26.89
N SER A 356 25.87 5.03 -25.73
CA SER A 356 26.13 3.75 -25.05
C SER A 356 24.85 3.14 -24.46
N VAL A 357 24.79 1.81 -24.36
CA VAL A 357 23.61 1.10 -23.83
C VAL A 357 23.29 1.53 -22.39
N GLU A 358 24.32 1.76 -21.56
CA GLU A 358 24.16 2.24 -20.18
C GLU A 358 23.56 3.65 -20.12
N ARG A 359 23.98 4.55 -21.03
CA ARG A 359 23.44 5.90 -21.10
C ARG A 359 21.97 5.86 -21.50
N LYS A 360 21.66 5.11 -22.56
CA LYS A 360 20.29 4.94 -23.05
C LYS A 360 19.41 4.32 -21.96
N ALA A 361 19.84 3.26 -21.28
CA ALA A 361 19.12 2.65 -20.16
C ALA A 361 18.87 3.64 -19.01
N CYS A 362 19.90 4.40 -18.60
CA CYS A 362 19.78 5.40 -17.54
C CYS A 362 18.74 6.47 -17.90
N ASN A 363 18.78 7.04 -19.12
CA ASN A 363 17.84 8.07 -19.54
C ASN A 363 16.39 7.55 -19.57
N HIS A 364 16.15 6.32 -20.04
CA HIS A 364 14.79 5.73 -20.07
C HIS A 364 14.27 5.42 -18.66
N ILE A 365 15.10 4.88 -17.75
CA ILE A 365 14.74 4.67 -16.34
C ILE A 365 14.48 6.02 -15.65
N ALA A 366 15.31 7.04 -15.93
CA ALA A 366 15.15 8.38 -15.39
C ALA A 366 13.87 9.07 -15.86
N ALA A 367 13.45 8.86 -17.11
CA ALA A 367 12.16 9.31 -17.62
C ALA A 367 10.99 8.63 -16.89
N GLY A 368 11.05 7.32 -16.68
CA GLY A 368 10.02 6.57 -15.93
C GLY A 368 9.91 7.02 -14.46
N LEU A 369 11.04 7.17 -13.78
CA LEU A 369 11.08 7.67 -12.40
C LEU A 369 10.56 9.11 -12.30
N LYS A 370 10.89 9.97 -13.30
CA LYS A 370 10.34 11.33 -13.39
C LYS A 370 8.82 11.31 -13.59
N TYR A 371 8.30 10.50 -14.51
CA TYR A 371 6.85 10.36 -14.72
C TYR A 371 6.14 9.99 -13.41
N ILE A 372 6.65 8.98 -12.68
CA ILE A 372 6.11 8.52 -11.40
C ILE A 372 6.11 9.64 -10.34
N LYS A 373 7.18 10.43 -10.26
CA LYS A 373 7.24 11.60 -9.36
C LYS A 373 6.20 12.66 -9.74
N ASP A 374 6.13 13.01 -11.02
CA ASP A 374 5.32 14.11 -11.55
C ASP A 374 3.80 13.80 -11.62
N ILE A 375 3.36 12.60 -11.20
CA ILE A 375 1.92 12.26 -11.02
C ILE A 375 1.32 13.14 -9.92
N ASN A 376 0.65 14.22 -10.32
CA ASN A 376 0.10 15.26 -9.45
C ASN A 376 -1.43 15.25 -9.31
N SER A 377 -2.13 14.21 -9.79
CA SER A 377 -3.58 14.07 -9.52
C SER A 377 -3.84 13.89 -8.03
N SER A 378 -4.81 14.59 -7.45
CA SER A 378 -5.12 14.53 -6.02
C SER A 378 -5.76 13.21 -5.58
N GLY A 379 -5.50 12.80 -4.33
CA GLY A 379 -6.15 11.65 -3.68
C GLY A 379 -5.49 10.29 -3.92
N ASN A 380 -6.15 9.22 -3.45
CA ASN A 380 -5.57 7.86 -3.40
C ASN A 380 -5.23 7.25 -4.77
N ASP A 381 -5.77 7.77 -5.88
CA ASP A 381 -5.34 7.37 -7.22
C ASP A 381 -3.89 7.75 -7.52
N GLN A 382 -3.38 8.83 -6.94
CA GLN A 382 -1.98 9.23 -7.05
C GLN A 382 -1.05 8.09 -6.58
N LEU A 383 -1.38 7.52 -5.41
CA LEU A 383 -0.61 6.47 -4.78
C LEU A 383 -0.72 5.16 -5.58
N PHE A 384 -1.93 4.77 -6.00
CA PHE A 384 -2.13 3.60 -6.87
C PHE A 384 -1.28 3.68 -8.15
N LYS A 385 -1.36 4.80 -8.89
CA LYS A 385 -0.61 5.02 -10.12
C LYS A 385 0.91 4.98 -9.90
N ARG A 386 1.38 5.63 -8.82
CA ARG A 386 2.80 5.64 -8.43
C ARG A 386 3.33 4.24 -8.11
N ILE A 387 2.56 3.42 -7.40
CA ILE A 387 2.92 2.03 -7.10
C ILE A 387 2.95 1.19 -8.38
N VAL A 388 1.86 1.23 -9.17
CA VAL A 388 1.74 0.50 -10.45
C VAL A 388 2.92 0.82 -11.38
N GLY A 389 3.21 2.11 -11.57
CA GLY A 389 4.33 2.54 -12.41
C GLY A 389 5.69 2.11 -11.87
N CYS A 390 5.90 2.14 -10.55
CA CYS A 390 7.16 1.72 -9.94
C CYS A 390 7.40 0.20 -10.04
N ILE A 391 6.34 -0.63 -9.94
CA ILE A 391 6.42 -2.08 -10.14
C ILE A 391 6.77 -2.38 -11.61
N ALA A 392 6.07 -1.74 -12.55
CA ALA A 392 6.33 -1.93 -13.98
C ALA A 392 7.71 -1.43 -14.42
N LEU A 393 8.19 -0.31 -13.87
CA LEU A 393 9.53 0.21 -14.16
C LEU A 393 10.64 -0.70 -13.61
N ASN A 394 10.38 -1.41 -12.52
CA ASN A 394 11.29 -2.45 -12.01
C ASN A 394 11.35 -3.65 -12.97
N MET A 395 10.21 -4.22 -13.36
CA MET A 395 10.16 -5.34 -14.31
C MET A 395 10.73 -4.97 -15.71
N TYR A 396 10.56 -3.72 -16.12
CA TYR A 396 11.22 -3.18 -17.31
C TYR A 396 12.75 -3.13 -17.16
N ALA A 397 13.26 -2.82 -15.97
CA ALA A 397 14.69 -2.85 -15.70
C ALA A 397 15.27 -4.28 -15.64
N ASP A 398 14.50 -5.27 -15.15
CA ASP A 398 14.84 -6.70 -15.28
C ASP A 398 14.96 -7.12 -16.75
N GLU A 399 14.01 -6.71 -17.60
CA GLU A 399 14.04 -7.01 -19.04
C GLU A 399 15.18 -6.26 -19.77
N ILE A 400 15.59 -5.06 -19.32
CA ILE A 400 16.83 -4.41 -19.79
C ILE A 400 18.05 -5.29 -19.48
N ILE A 401 18.20 -5.75 -18.21
CA ILE A 401 19.33 -6.61 -17.81
C ILE A 401 19.37 -7.85 -18.69
N LYS A 402 18.23 -8.54 -18.85
CA LYS A 402 18.09 -9.76 -19.66
C LYS A 402 18.45 -9.52 -21.14
N ARG A 403 17.82 -8.54 -21.81
CA ARG A 403 18.09 -8.23 -23.23
C ARG A 403 19.48 -7.66 -23.50
N SER A 404 20.17 -7.17 -22.46
CA SER A 404 21.52 -6.67 -22.60
C SER A 404 22.59 -7.77 -22.63
N GLN A 405 22.33 -8.99 -22.11
CA GLN A 405 23.40 -10.01 -21.98
C GLN A 405 23.94 -10.46 -23.35
N ASP A 406 23.08 -10.77 -24.32
CA ASP A 406 23.45 -11.21 -25.68
C ASP A 406 23.91 -10.07 -26.62
N LYS A 407 24.25 -8.89 -26.08
CA LYS A 407 24.60 -7.71 -26.89
C LYS A 407 25.66 -6.84 -26.24
N CYS A 408 25.39 -6.40 -25.01
CA CYS A 408 26.22 -5.48 -24.26
C CYS A 408 25.82 -5.46 -22.77
N PRO A 409 26.40 -6.35 -21.94
CA PRO A 409 25.87 -6.63 -20.61
C PRO A 409 25.78 -5.39 -19.69
N ILE A 410 24.55 -5.02 -19.32
CA ILE A 410 24.27 -4.12 -18.20
C ILE A 410 23.95 -5.01 -17.00
N ASP A 411 24.72 -4.91 -15.93
CA ASP A 411 24.49 -5.71 -14.72
C ASP A 411 23.49 -5.06 -13.75
N LYS A 412 23.01 -5.86 -12.80
CA LYS A 412 22.09 -5.47 -11.73
C LYS A 412 22.59 -4.28 -10.91
N LYS A 413 23.86 -4.26 -10.49
CA LYS A 413 24.43 -3.17 -9.69
C LYS A 413 24.46 -1.87 -10.47
N ARG A 414 24.65 -1.93 -11.80
CA ARG A 414 24.59 -0.77 -12.69
C ARG A 414 23.18 -0.20 -12.80
N ILE A 415 22.15 -1.06 -12.82
CA ILE A 415 20.74 -0.64 -12.72
C ILE A 415 20.41 -0.05 -11.33
N GLU A 416 20.83 -0.70 -10.25
CA GLU A 416 20.67 -0.20 -8.88
C GLU A 416 21.29 1.20 -8.72
N GLN A 417 22.47 1.43 -9.31
CA GLN A 417 23.10 2.75 -9.38
C GLN A 417 22.22 3.79 -10.12
N MET A 418 21.57 3.44 -11.24
CA MET A 418 20.68 4.38 -11.96
C MET A 418 19.51 4.83 -11.08
N PHE A 419 18.83 3.90 -10.41
CA PHE A 419 17.76 4.22 -9.46
C PHE A 419 18.28 5.04 -8.27
N LYS A 420 19.45 4.69 -7.71
CA LYS A 420 20.06 5.41 -6.58
C LYS A 420 20.43 6.85 -6.95
N TYR A 421 21.11 7.05 -8.08
CA TYR A 421 21.52 8.37 -8.56
C TYR A 421 20.30 9.23 -8.87
N TRP A 422 19.30 8.70 -9.58
CA TRP A 422 18.06 9.44 -9.83
C TRP A 422 17.41 9.89 -8.50
N ASN A 423 17.28 9.00 -7.51
CA ASN A 423 16.68 9.35 -6.22
C ASN A 423 17.48 10.44 -5.49
N LEU A 424 18.82 10.34 -5.46
CA LEU A 424 19.70 11.33 -4.82
C LEU A 424 19.56 12.74 -5.44
N PHE A 425 19.44 12.83 -6.78
CA PHE A 425 19.33 14.11 -7.48
C PHE A 425 17.91 14.69 -7.53
N ASN A 426 16.86 13.89 -7.25
CA ASN A 426 15.46 14.31 -7.40
C ASN A 426 14.68 14.39 -6.09
N ASN A 427 15.15 13.76 -4.99
CA ASN A 427 14.46 13.72 -3.70
C ASN A 427 15.37 14.31 -2.60
N ASN A 428 15.16 15.59 -2.26
CA ASN A 428 15.90 16.29 -1.20
C ASN A 428 15.62 15.69 0.20
N ASN A 429 16.30 14.60 0.57
CA ASN A 429 16.49 14.00 1.91
C ASN A 429 15.28 13.82 2.87
N SER A 430 14.06 14.18 2.48
CA SER A 430 12.92 14.41 3.39
C SER A 430 11.72 13.49 3.13
N CYS A 431 11.96 12.23 2.77
CA CYS A 431 10.92 11.20 2.90
C CYS A 431 10.90 10.64 4.33
N SER A 432 10.57 11.50 5.30
CA SER A 432 10.25 11.11 6.67
C SER A 432 9.04 10.18 6.66
N SER A 433 9.07 9.13 7.50
CA SER A 433 8.09 8.03 7.42
C SER A 433 6.68 8.46 7.87
N GLY A 434 5.88 8.98 6.93
CA GLY A 434 4.48 9.34 7.17
C GLY A 434 3.78 10.03 5.99
N ASP A 435 4.50 10.91 5.30
CA ASP A 435 3.92 11.81 4.29
C ASP A 435 3.57 11.12 2.97
N ASN A 436 2.28 11.15 2.62
CA ASN A 436 1.76 10.62 1.34
C ASN A 436 2.36 11.34 0.10
N ASN A 437 2.93 12.53 0.28
CA ASN A 437 3.58 13.28 -0.79
C ASN A 437 4.94 12.68 -1.23
N CYS A 438 5.66 11.98 -0.34
CA CYS A 438 7.04 11.53 -0.59
C CYS A 438 7.11 10.06 -1.04
N PHE A 439 6.65 9.78 -2.27
CA PHE A 439 6.75 8.45 -2.86
C PHE A 439 8.14 8.20 -3.46
N LYS A 440 8.97 7.41 -2.76
CA LYS A 440 10.26 6.95 -3.26
C LYS A 440 10.10 5.66 -4.07
N CYS A 441 10.47 5.68 -5.36
CA CYS A 441 10.56 4.46 -6.17
C CYS A 441 12.01 3.96 -6.18
N GLU A 442 12.22 2.74 -5.70
CA GLU A 442 13.53 2.11 -5.56
C GLU A 442 13.62 0.83 -6.40
N ARG A 443 14.84 0.34 -6.63
CA ARG A 443 15.08 -0.93 -7.30
C ARG A 443 14.68 -2.08 -6.36
N ASN A 444 13.68 -2.86 -6.76
CA ASN A 444 13.22 -4.06 -6.08
C ASN A 444 12.81 -5.10 -7.14
N GLU A 445 13.20 -6.36 -6.95
CA GLU A 445 13.17 -7.40 -7.98
C GLU A 445 12.20 -8.53 -7.64
N ASN A 446 11.90 -8.78 -6.36
CA ASN A 446 11.02 -9.89 -6.00
C ASN A 446 9.54 -9.49 -6.01
N PHE A 447 8.88 -9.81 -7.12
CA PHE A 447 7.43 -9.85 -7.25
C PHE A 447 6.88 -11.26 -7.49
N LYS A 448 7.73 -12.31 -7.45
CA LYS A 448 7.36 -13.69 -7.78
C LYS A 448 6.19 -14.18 -6.94
N ASP A 449 6.30 -13.93 -5.64
CA ASP A 449 5.37 -14.40 -4.61
C ASP A 449 4.37 -13.27 -4.21
N CYS A 450 4.25 -12.23 -5.07
CA CYS A 450 3.39 -11.08 -4.82
C CYS A 450 1.96 -11.31 -5.34
N GLU A 451 1.11 -11.84 -4.48
CA GLU A 451 -0.30 -12.08 -4.77
C GLU A 451 -1.24 -11.05 -4.12
N LEU A 452 -2.18 -10.52 -4.91
CA LEU A 452 -3.20 -9.56 -4.47
C LEU A 452 -4.29 -10.26 -3.67
N SER A 453 -4.51 -9.78 -2.44
CA SER A 453 -5.61 -10.21 -1.60
C SER A 453 -6.63 -9.08 -1.49
N VAL A 454 -7.86 -9.35 -1.93
CA VAL A 454 -9.01 -8.42 -1.95
C VAL A 454 -10.23 -9.21 -1.49
N SER A 455 -11.08 -8.63 -0.62
CA SER A 455 -12.33 -9.29 -0.21
C SER A 455 -13.25 -9.52 -1.40
N ASN A 456 -13.81 -10.73 -1.51
CA ASN A 456 -14.81 -11.10 -2.53
C ASN A 456 -16.06 -10.20 -2.50
N THR A 457 -16.33 -9.53 -1.39
CA THR A 457 -17.41 -8.55 -1.24
C THR A 457 -17.22 -7.25 -2.04
N LEU A 458 -16.03 -7.01 -2.61
CA LEU A 458 -15.67 -5.74 -3.27
C LEU A 458 -15.66 -5.81 -4.82
N PHE A 459 -15.56 -7.01 -5.40
CA PHE A 459 -15.44 -7.22 -6.85
C PHE A 459 -16.51 -8.21 -7.36
N ASN A 460 -16.72 -8.28 -8.68
CA ASN A 460 -17.53 -9.34 -9.28
C ASN A 460 -16.62 -10.50 -9.71
N PRO A 461 -16.80 -11.73 -9.18
CA PRO A 461 -15.97 -12.89 -9.51
C PRO A 461 -16.37 -13.60 -10.83
N GLN A 462 -17.30 -13.08 -11.63
CA GLN A 462 -17.74 -13.76 -12.86
C GLN A 462 -16.59 -13.97 -13.88
N PRO A 463 -16.43 -15.20 -14.41
CA PRO A 463 -15.27 -15.62 -15.21
C PRO A 463 -15.39 -15.24 -16.69
N ASN A 464 -15.60 -13.96 -16.98
CA ASN A 464 -15.88 -13.46 -18.33
C ASN A 464 -14.63 -13.00 -19.09
N GLY A 465 -13.52 -13.77 -19.02
CA GLY A 465 -12.43 -13.64 -19.99
C GLY A 465 -11.14 -14.39 -19.66
N ASN A 466 -10.24 -14.44 -20.65
CA ASN A 466 -8.86 -14.98 -20.52
C ASN A 466 -7.95 -14.08 -19.65
N CYS A 467 -8.53 -13.28 -18.75
CA CYS A 467 -7.87 -12.42 -17.79
C CYS A 467 -7.97 -12.95 -16.35
N ASP A 468 -8.81 -13.95 -16.07
CA ASP A 468 -9.00 -14.45 -14.71
C ASP A 468 -7.93 -15.49 -14.28
N ASN A 469 -7.31 -16.20 -15.22
CA ASN A 469 -6.19 -17.12 -14.95
C ASN A 469 -5.01 -16.38 -14.29
N GLY A 470 -4.79 -16.62 -12.99
CA GLY A 470 -3.79 -15.89 -12.19
C GLY A 470 -4.11 -14.40 -12.00
N ALA A 471 -5.40 -14.02 -11.94
CA ALA A 471 -5.89 -12.64 -11.74
C ALA A 471 -5.16 -11.86 -10.64
N THR A 472 -4.80 -12.55 -9.56
CA THR A 472 -4.19 -12.05 -8.34
C THR A 472 -2.66 -11.95 -8.40
N ASN A 473 -1.98 -12.70 -9.30
CA ASN A 473 -0.52 -12.71 -9.35
C ASN A 473 0.02 -11.45 -10.07
N VAL A 474 0.63 -10.54 -9.31
CA VAL A 474 1.09 -9.24 -9.83
C VAL A 474 2.15 -9.42 -10.91
N LYS A 475 3.07 -10.38 -10.75
CA LYS A 475 4.13 -10.63 -11.72
C LYS A 475 3.56 -11.08 -13.06
N THR A 476 2.79 -12.17 -13.09
CA THR A 476 2.24 -12.74 -14.33
C THR A 476 1.39 -11.72 -15.11
N LYS A 477 0.61 -10.89 -14.41
CA LYS A 477 -0.24 -9.87 -15.06
C LYS A 477 0.54 -8.66 -15.56
N MET A 478 1.51 -8.16 -14.80
CA MET A 478 2.38 -7.08 -15.29
C MET A 478 3.24 -7.55 -16.46
N GLU A 479 3.85 -8.75 -16.39
CA GLU A 479 4.61 -9.32 -17.49
C GLU A 479 3.74 -9.46 -18.75
N GLY A 480 2.50 -9.95 -18.65
CA GLY A 480 1.58 -10.04 -19.80
C GLY A 480 1.09 -8.72 -20.39
N LEU A 481 1.24 -7.59 -19.68
CA LEU A 481 0.94 -6.23 -20.19
C LEU A 481 2.18 -5.54 -20.77
N LEU A 482 3.37 -5.84 -20.23
CA LEU A 482 4.62 -5.18 -20.60
C LEU A 482 5.38 -5.94 -21.70
N LEU A 483 5.41 -7.28 -21.59
CA LEU A 483 6.26 -8.16 -22.39
C LEU A 483 5.37 -9.01 -23.32
N ASN A 484 5.72 -9.03 -24.61
CA ASN A 484 5.03 -9.91 -25.55
C ASN A 484 5.43 -11.37 -25.29
N ASN A 485 4.50 -12.16 -24.76
CA ASN A 485 4.51 -13.59 -24.95
C ASN A 485 3.93 -13.89 -26.34
N GLU A 486 4.57 -14.77 -27.10
CA GLU A 486 4.32 -14.97 -28.54
C GLU A 486 2.88 -15.41 -28.87
N HIS A 487 2.19 -15.99 -27.88
CA HIS A 487 0.81 -16.46 -28.01
C HIS A 487 -0.29 -15.38 -27.91
N ASN A 488 0.01 -14.13 -27.51
CA ASN A 488 -1.03 -13.08 -27.48
C ASN A 488 -0.51 -11.63 -27.66
N PRO A 489 -0.12 -11.22 -28.88
CA PRO A 489 0.51 -9.92 -29.12
C PRO A 489 -0.36 -8.69 -28.80
N SER A 490 -1.69 -8.84 -28.91
CA SER A 490 -2.66 -7.75 -28.92
C SER A 490 -2.82 -7.01 -27.57
N LYS A 491 -2.40 -7.61 -26.44
CA LYS A 491 -2.54 -6.99 -25.12
C LYS A 491 -1.33 -6.18 -24.63
N SER A 492 -0.17 -6.33 -25.25
CA SER A 492 1.08 -5.68 -24.83
C SER A 492 1.12 -4.17 -25.10
N ILE A 493 2.01 -3.46 -24.41
CA ILE A 493 2.27 -2.03 -24.64
C ILE A 493 3.45 -1.88 -25.61
N PRO A 494 3.24 -1.46 -26.88
CA PRO A 494 4.27 -1.54 -27.92
C PRO A 494 5.49 -0.65 -27.64
N GLN A 495 5.31 0.44 -26.90
CA GLN A 495 6.38 1.33 -26.44
C GLN A 495 7.43 0.60 -25.58
N VAL A 496 7.07 -0.49 -24.88
CA VAL A 496 8.03 -1.30 -24.13
C VAL A 496 9.01 -1.99 -25.09
N LYS A 497 8.50 -2.61 -26.16
CA LYS A 497 9.34 -3.30 -27.16
C LYS A 497 10.22 -2.32 -27.94
N SER A 498 9.71 -1.14 -28.32
CA SER A 498 10.50 -0.13 -29.04
C SER A 498 11.64 0.41 -28.17
N THR A 499 11.36 0.82 -26.93
CA THR A 499 12.36 1.40 -26.03
C THR A 499 13.45 0.40 -25.61
N LEU A 500 13.11 -0.86 -25.34
CA LEU A 500 14.09 -1.93 -25.12
C LEU A 500 14.99 -2.17 -26.35
N THR A 501 14.44 -1.98 -27.56
CA THR A 501 15.23 -2.05 -28.80
C THR A 501 16.17 -0.85 -28.89
N THR A 502 15.66 0.38 -28.71
CA THR A 502 16.46 1.62 -28.69
C THR A 502 17.64 1.55 -27.71
N ILE A 503 17.40 1.09 -26.47
CA ILE A 503 18.42 0.93 -25.42
C ILE A 503 19.52 -0.04 -25.85
N THR A 504 19.16 -1.15 -26.47
CA THR A 504 20.11 -2.21 -26.85
C THR A 504 20.68 -2.05 -28.27
N ASN A 505 20.41 -0.94 -28.95
CA ASN A 505 21.00 -0.64 -30.26
C ASN A 505 22.35 0.08 -30.10
N MET A 506 23.33 -0.33 -30.89
CA MET A 506 24.71 0.19 -30.89
C MET A 506 25.02 0.75 -32.28
N ASP A 507 24.37 1.86 -32.59
CA ASP A 507 24.31 2.43 -33.94
C ASP A 507 25.64 3.09 -34.34
N THR A 508 26.38 3.66 -33.36
CA THR A 508 27.68 4.29 -33.56
C THR A 508 28.85 3.32 -33.37
N PHE A 509 29.97 3.59 -34.05
CA PHE A 509 31.21 2.83 -33.89
C PHE A 509 31.74 2.86 -32.45
N CYS A 510 31.65 4.00 -31.77
CA CYS A 510 32.08 4.16 -30.39
C CYS A 510 31.30 3.26 -29.42
N SER A 511 29.97 3.13 -29.60
CA SER A 511 29.17 2.21 -28.79
C SER A 511 29.51 0.75 -29.04
N LYS A 512 29.82 0.36 -30.29
CA LYS A 512 30.30 -0.99 -30.60
C LYS A 512 31.66 -1.27 -29.95
N MET A 513 32.61 -0.34 -30.07
CA MET A 513 33.97 -0.47 -29.51
C MET A 513 33.97 -0.56 -27.99
N GLN A 514 33.31 0.37 -27.29
CA GLN A 514 33.17 0.31 -25.83
C GLN A 514 32.53 -0.99 -25.37
N CYS A 515 31.56 -1.50 -26.14
CA CYS A 515 30.91 -2.74 -25.81
C CYS A 515 31.82 -3.95 -25.98
N ALA A 516 32.52 -4.04 -27.11
CA ALA A 516 33.42 -5.13 -27.43
C ALA A 516 34.51 -5.28 -26.36
N ALA A 517 35.14 -4.16 -25.97
CA ALA A 517 36.13 -4.13 -24.88
C ALA A 517 35.55 -4.56 -23.52
N LYS A 518 34.29 -4.21 -23.21
CA LYS A 518 33.61 -4.69 -22.00
C LYS A 518 33.26 -6.18 -22.05
N GLN A 519 32.85 -6.72 -23.20
CA GLN A 519 32.61 -8.16 -23.36
C GLN A 519 33.91 -8.96 -23.18
N TYR A 520 35.00 -8.49 -23.82
CA TYR A 520 36.33 -9.09 -23.74
C TYR A 520 36.85 -9.09 -22.30
N TYR A 521 36.86 -7.91 -21.64
CA TYR A 521 37.30 -7.79 -20.26
C TYR A 521 36.48 -8.66 -19.30
N LYS A 522 35.14 -8.71 -19.43
CA LYS A 522 34.27 -9.57 -18.61
C LYS A 522 34.54 -11.07 -18.83
N SER A 523 34.98 -11.46 -20.03
CA SER A 523 35.30 -12.85 -20.36
C SER A 523 36.63 -13.30 -19.77
N ASN A 524 37.63 -12.41 -19.77
CA ASN A 524 39.00 -12.73 -19.37
C ASN A 524 39.30 -12.39 -17.90
N ASN A 525 38.61 -11.40 -17.32
CA ASN A 525 38.78 -10.96 -15.93
C ASN A 525 37.48 -11.09 -15.12
N LYS A 526 37.51 -11.87 -14.04
CA LYS A 526 36.35 -12.15 -13.16
C LYS A 526 36.01 -11.01 -12.18
N ASN A 527 36.74 -9.89 -12.20
CA ASN A 527 36.70 -8.87 -11.15
C ASN A 527 35.94 -7.59 -11.56
N ALA A 528 35.10 -7.09 -10.66
CA ALA A 528 34.16 -6.00 -10.92
C ALA A 528 34.77 -4.57 -10.81
N LYS A 529 35.96 -4.36 -11.37
CA LYS A 529 36.57 -3.02 -11.52
C LYS A 529 36.06 -2.39 -12.83
N PRO A 530 35.86 -1.06 -12.90
CA PRO A 530 35.69 -0.37 -14.19
C PRO A 530 36.90 -0.60 -15.10
N LEU A 531 36.61 -0.96 -16.36
CA LEU A 531 37.59 -1.16 -17.43
C LEU A 531 38.48 0.09 -17.61
N SER A 532 39.79 -0.09 -17.56
CA SER A 532 40.80 0.91 -17.94
C SER A 532 41.48 0.53 -19.25
N TRP A 533 42.06 1.49 -19.98
CA TRP A 533 42.89 1.20 -21.16
C TRP A 533 44.04 0.25 -20.83
N SER A 534 44.68 0.42 -19.66
CA SER A 534 45.72 -0.49 -19.13
C SER A 534 45.31 -1.95 -19.09
N ASP A 535 44.01 -2.23 -19.02
CA ASP A 535 43.46 -3.56 -18.80
C ASP A 535 43.15 -4.29 -20.13
N ILE A 536 43.42 -3.64 -21.28
CA ILE A 536 43.31 -4.14 -22.67
C ILE A 536 44.47 -3.70 -23.59
N ASP A 537 45.45 -2.94 -23.07
CA ASP A 537 46.53 -2.30 -23.85
C ASP A 537 47.50 -3.32 -24.46
N SER A 538 47.72 -4.48 -23.82
CA SER A 538 48.54 -5.56 -24.39
C SER A 538 47.79 -6.23 -25.53
N ASP A 539 46.55 -6.67 -25.30
CA ASP A 539 45.74 -7.38 -26.29
C ASP A 539 45.52 -6.48 -27.53
N ALA A 540 45.27 -5.18 -27.32
CA ALA A 540 45.17 -4.19 -28.38
C ALA A 540 46.47 -4.03 -29.20
N LYS A 541 47.66 -4.23 -28.60
CA LYS A 541 48.94 -4.19 -29.33
C LYS A 541 49.19 -5.47 -30.12
N ASP A 542 48.80 -6.62 -29.57
CA ASP A 542 48.91 -7.90 -30.26
C ASP A 542 47.95 -7.96 -31.47
N GLU A 543 46.71 -7.49 -31.33
CA GLU A 543 45.75 -7.29 -32.43
C GLU A 543 46.29 -6.35 -33.53
N LEU A 544 46.92 -5.23 -33.15
CA LEU A 544 47.58 -4.31 -34.09
C LEU A 544 48.74 -5.00 -34.83
N LYS A 545 49.51 -5.83 -34.13
CA LYS A 545 50.65 -6.55 -34.69
C LYS A 545 50.20 -7.61 -35.69
N GLU A 546 49.28 -8.50 -35.31
CA GLU A 546 48.77 -9.55 -36.22
C GLU A 546 48.12 -8.96 -37.48
N LEU A 547 47.36 -7.87 -37.33
CA LEU A 547 46.79 -7.13 -38.47
C LEU A 547 47.89 -6.62 -39.42
N LEU A 548 48.95 -5.98 -38.90
CA LEU A 548 50.03 -5.43 -39.73
C LEU A 548 50.87 -6.53 -40.41
N GLU A 549 51.20 -7.60 -39.69
CA GLU A 549 51.92 -8.75 -40.25
C GLU A 549 51.10 -9.44 -41.36
N TYR A 550 49.80 -9.61 -41.16
CA TYR A 550 48.90 -10.17 -42.18
C TYR A 550 48.75 -9.23 -43.39
N MET A 551 48.61 -7.93 -43.17
CA MET A 551 48.46 -6.92 -44.23
C MET A 551 49.66 -6.90 -45.18
N ILE A 552 50.88 -7.00 -44.65
CA ILE A 552 52.13 -6.84 -45.42
C ILE A 552 52.48 -8.11 -46.22
N LYS A 553 52.00 -9.30 -45.81
CA LYS A 553 52.35 -10.57 -46.45
C LYS A 553 51.90 -10.63 -47.93
N PRO A 554 52.79 -10.94 -48.90
CA PRO A 554 52.46 -10.97 -50.32
C PRO A 554 51.28 -11.91 -50.67
N ASP A 555 51.26 -13.12 -50.12
CA ASP A 555 50.19 -14.12 -50.37
C ASP A 555 48.80 -13.56 -50.02
N ASN A 556 48.71 -12.82 -48.91
CA ASN A 556 47.46 -12.27 -48.41
C ASN A 556 46.97 -11.11 -49.30
N GLN A 557 47.89 -10.26 -49.75
CA GLN A 557 47.60 -9.22 -50.74
C GLN A 557 47.17 -9.83 -52.09
N SER A 558 47.83 -10.89 -52.55
CA SER A 558 47.43 -11.65 -53.75
C SER A 558 46.03 -12.26 -53.59
N ALA A 559 45.73 -12.85 -52.42
CA ALA A 559 44.42 -13.40 -52.07
C ALA A 559 43.34 -12.33 -51.76
N ALA A 560 43.69 -11.05 -51.77
CA ALA A 560 42.78 -9.91 -51.73
C ALA A 560 42.70 -9.15 -53.07
N ALA A 561 43.57 -9.45 -54.04
CA ALA A 561 43.71 -8.67 -55.28
C ALA A 561 42.43 -8.61 -56.12
N GLN A 562 41.55 -9.61 -56.02
CA GLN A 562 40.25 -9.61 -56.72
C GLN A 562 39.38 -8.39 -56.40
N TYR A 563 39.49 -7.83 -55.19
CA TYR A 563 38.72 -6.65 -54.75
C TYR A 563 39.27 -5.32 -55.30
N CYS A 564 40.41 -5.35 -55.99
CA CYS A 564 41.08 -4.18 -56.55
C CYS A 564 41.08 -4.15 -58.09
N LYS A 565 40.62 -5.22 -58.76
CA LYS A 565 40.69 -5.37 -60.23
C LYS A 565 39.78 -4.40 -61.00
N ASP A 566 38.64 -4.04 -60.46
CA ASP A 566 37.64 -3.20 -61.13
C ASP A 566 38.09 -1.73 -61.30
N ASN A 567 38.98 -1.24 -60.43
CA ASN A 567 39.65 0.06 -60.61
C ASN A 567 41.06 -0.05 -61.26
N GLU A 568 41.52 -1.25 -61.62
CA GLU A 568 42.87 -1.46 -62.14
C GLU A 568 43.12 -0.73 -63.47
N ASN A 569 42.16 -0.76 -64.40
CA ASN A 569 42.25 -0.02 -65.67
C ASN A 569 42.35 1.50 -65.45
N LYS A 570 41.63 2.03 -64.47
CA LYS A 570 41.66 3.46 -64.10
C LYS A 570 43.03 3.85 -63.53
N TRP A 571 43.58 3.04 -62.63
CA TRP A 571 44.91 3.27 -62.07
C TRP A 571 46.02 3.11 -63.12
N ASN A 572 45.91 2.14 -64.04
CA ASN A 572 46.86 1.97 -65.13
C ASN A 572 46.90 3.19 -66.08
N ALA A 573 45.77 3.86 -66.30
CA ALA A 573 45.71 5.13 -67.03
C ALA A 573 46.28 6.32 -66.21
N MET A 574 46.18 6.29 -64.88
CA MET A 574 46.69 7.33 -63.95
C MET A 574 48.21 7.28 -63.75
N GLY A 575 48.99 7.03 -64.81
CA GLY A 575 50.45 7.17 -64.81
C GLY A 575 51.24 6.19 -63.94
N HIS A 576 52.53 6.02 -64.24
CA HIS A 576 53.35 4.94 -63.68
C HIS A 576 53.66 5.02 -62.18
N LYS A 577 53.37 6.15 -61.49
CA LYS A 577 53.59 6.28 -60.03
C LYS A 577 52.27 6.30 -59.27
N GLU A 578 51.32 7.14 -59.66
CA GLU A 578 50.05 7.32 -58.95
C GLU A 578 49.16 6.09 -59.03
N GLY A 579 49.07 5.47 -60.21
CA GLY A 579 48.40 4.19 -60.39
C GLY A 579 48.99 3.09 -59.52
N LYS A 580 50.33 3.01 -59.44
CA LYS A 580 51.02 2.00 -58.63
C LYS A 580 50.83 2.22 -57.14
N THR A 581 50.87 3.47 -56.64
CA THR A 581 50.66 3.75 -55.21
C THR A 581 49.20 3.54 -54.79
N ASN A 582 48.22 3.87 -55.64
CA ASN A 582 46.82 3.54 -55.37
C ASN A 582 46.55 2.02 -55.43
N LYS A 583 47.07 1.30 -56.43
CA LYS A 583 46.92 -0.16 -56.51
C LYS A 583 47.53 -0.85 -55.30
N ALA A 584 48.75 -0.48 -54.91
CA ALA A 584 49.41 -1.03 -53.71
C ALA A 584 48.62 -0.73 -52.42
N ALA A 585 48.08 0.48 -52.29
CA ALA A 585 47.24 0.84 -51.14
C ALA A 585 45.94 0.02 -51.12
N CYS A 586 45.27 -0.19 -52.26
CA CYS A 586 44.09 -1.06 -52.30
C CYS A 586 44.41 -2.49 -51.84
N LEU A 587 45.49 -3.09 -52.35
CA LEU A 587 45.90 -4.45 -51.96
C LEU A 587 46.17 -4.57 -50.46
N LEU A 588 46.88 -3.58 -49.89
CA LEU A 588 47.22 -3.52 -48.47
C LEU A 588 45.97 -3.42 -47.58
N PHE A 589 45.03 -2.53 -47.94
CA PHE A 589 43.80 -2.31 -47.14
C PHE A 589 42.74 -3.39 -47.37
N ALA A 590 42.64 -3.97 -48.57
CA ALA A 590 41.79 -5.13 -48.82
C ALA A 590 42.30 -6.38 -48.08
N SER A 591 43.63 -6.57 -47.98
CA SER A 591 44.24 -7.59 -47.12
C SER A 591 43.89 -7.39 -45.64
N GLY A 592 43.98 -6.15 -45.14
CA GLY A 592 43.60 -5.81 -43.75
C GLY A 592 42.12 -5.98 -43.45
N LEU A 593 41.22 -5.64 -44.39
CA LEU A 593 39.79 -5.91 -44.26
C LEU A 593 39.51 -7.41 -44.26
N LYS A 594 40.15 -8.19 -45.14
CA LYS A 594 40.02 -9.65 -45.18
C LYS A 594 40.54 -10.30 -43.90
N HIS A 595 41.63 -9.80 -43.33
CA HIS A 595 42.09 -10.19 -42.00
C HIS A 595 40.98 -9.96 -40.98
N ILE A 596 40.52 -8.71 -40.82
CA ILE A 596 39.48 -8.35 -39.83
C ILE A 596 38.24 -9.25 -39.92
N TYR A 597 37.74 -9.58 -41.11
CA TYR A 597 36.54 -10.43 -41.22
C TYR A 597 36.80 -11.93 -41.02
N THR A 598 38.00 -12.42 -41.29
CA THR A 598 38.41 -13.81 -40.97
C THR A 598 38.92 -13.98 -39.53
N HIS A 599 39.37 -12.89 -38.89
CA HIS A 599 39.86 -12.90 -37.51
C HIS A 599 38.69 -13.04 -36.53
N GLY A 600 38.90 -13.82 -35.47
CA GLY A 600 37.84 -14.33 -34.58
C GLY A 600 37.19 -15.64 -35.02
N ILE A 601 37.37 -16.11 -36.26
CA ILE A 601 36.88 -17.43 -36.75
C ILE A 601 37.88 -18.57 -36.39
N VAL A 602 39.05 -18.24 -35.84
CA VAL A 602 40.17 -19.18 -35.63
C VAL A 602 39.85 -20.26 -34.58
N GLN A 603 39.85 -21.53 -35.00
CA GLN A 603 39.74 -22.69 -34.12
C GLN A 603 40.97 -22.85 -33.22
N LYS A 604 40.90 -22.38 -31.96
CA LYS A 604 41.80 -22.91 -30.92
C LYS A 604 41.26 -24.28 -30.45
N ASN A 605 42.04 -25.33 -30.68
CA ASN A 605 41.79 -26.72 -30.27
C ASN A 605 40.53 -27.38 -30.87
N GLY A 606 40.20 -27.09 -32.14
CA GLY A 606 39.18 -27.82 -32.91
C GLY A 606 37.72 -27.63 -32.47
N GLN A 607 37.47 -26.89 -31.38
CA GLN A 607 36.13 -26.45 -31.01
C GLN A 607 35.77 -25.16 -31.75
N VAL A 608 34.71 -25.21 -32.54
CA VAL A 608 34.04 -24.01 -33.02
C VAL A 608 33.41 -23.33 -31.81
N LYS A 609 33.96 -22.19 -31.38
CA LYS A 609 33.19 -21.26 -30.54
C LYS A 609 32.10 -20.67 -31.42
N ASP A 610 30.86 -20.68 -30.93
CA ASP A 610 29.78 -19.92 -31.54
C ASP A 610 30.20 -18.46 -31.75
N HIS A 611 29.66 -17.84 -32.81
CA HIS A 611 29.81 -16.40 -33.05
C HIS A 611 29.50 -15.62 -31.77
N VAL A 612 30.48 -14.84 -31.29
CA VAL A 612 30.32 -14.02 -30.08
C VAL A 612 29.12 -13.11 -30.27
N LYS A 613 28.14 -13.17 -29.36
CA LYS A 613 26.90 -12.40 -29.46
C LYS A 613 27.16 -10.92 -29.13
N GLY A 614 27.59 -10.17 -30.14
CA GLY A 614 27.93 -8.77 -30.04
C GLY A 614 29.03 -8.37 -31.03
N PRO A 615 29.60 -7.17 -30.90
CA PRO A 615 30.80 -6.79 -31.62
C PRO A 615 32.02 -7.49 -31.00
N SER A 616 32.81 -8.20 -31.83
CA SER A 616 34.11 -8.73 -31.43
C SER A 616 35.09 -7.59 -31.07
N PHE A 617 35.93 -7.82 -30.06
CA PHE A 617 36.97 -6.88 -29.65
C PHE A 617 38.02 -6.75 -30.74
N GLU A 618 38.52 -7.90 -31.16
CA GLU A 618 39.49 -8.16 -32.21
C GLU A 618 39.10 -7.41 -33.50
N GLN A 619 37.90 -7.69 -34.02
CA GLN A 619 37.36 -7.04 -35.22
C GLN A 619 37.18 -5.53 -35.07
N THR A 620 36.79 -5.05 -33.88
CA THR A 620 36.53 -3.62 -33.66
C THR A 620 37.83 -2.82 -33.45
N MET A 621 38.82 -3.42 -32.78
CA MET A 621 40.16 -2.86 -32.65
C MET A 621 40.88 -2.84 -33.99
N GLY A 622 40.86 -3.94 -34.76
CA GLY A 622 41.35 -3.97 -36.13
C GLY A 622 40.71 -2.91 -37.03
N CYS A 623 39.38 -2.72 -36.93
CA CYS A 623 38.68 -1.63 -37.62
C CYS A 623 39.12 -0.22 -37.20
N LEU A 624 39.50 -0.01 -35.93
CA LEU A 624 40.02 1.26 -35.43
C LEU A 624 41.44 1.51 -35.97
N PHE A 625 42.32 0.52 -35.84
CA PHE A 625 43.70 0.58 -36.31
C PHE A 625 43.80 0.81 -37.80
N LEU A 626 43.00 0.08 -38.60
CA LEU A 626 42.99 0.26 -40.05
C LEU A 626 42.54 1.67 -40.46
N LYS A 627 41.58 2.28 -39.75
CA LYS A 627 41.16 3.67 -40.01
C LYS A 627 42.22 4.71 -39.65
N GLU A 628 42.88 4.55 -38.50
CA GLU A 628 43.95 5.47 -38.10
C GLU A 628 45.19 5.31 -38.99
N TYR A 629 45.53 4.08 -39.38
CA TYR A 629 46.60 3.78 -40.34
C TYR A 629 46.30 4.36 -41.73
N ALA A 630 45.06 4.25 -42.23
CA ALA A 630 44.62 4.93 -43.46
C ALA A 630 44.87 6.44 -43.41
N LYS A 631 44.43 7.08 -42.32
CA LYS A 631 44.63 8.53 -42.07
C LYS A 631 46.12 8.90 -42.04
N GLN A 632 46.95 8.14 -41.32
CA GLN A 632 48.39 8.40 -41.25
C GLN A 632 49.10 8.16 -42.60
N LEU A 633 48.71 7.15 -43.37
CA LEU A 633 49.27 6.88 -44.69
C LEU A 633 48.88 7.96 -45.71
N LYS A 634 47.63 8.45 -45.69
CA LYS A 634 47.19 9.61 -46.49
C LYS A 634 48.00 10.87 -46.16
N GLU A 635 48.19 11.19 -44.88
CA GLU A 635 49.02 12.34 -44.47
C GLU A 635 50.52 12.15 -44.81
N MET A 636 51.03 10.92 -44.73
CA MET A 636 52.40 10.62 -45.18
C MET A 636 52.54 10.82 -46.69
N ALA A 637 51.59 10.35 -47.50
CA ALA A 637 51.60 10.54 -48.95
C ALA A 637 51.57 12.03 -49.34
N LYS A 638 50.71 12.83 -48.70
CA LYS A 638 50.69 14.30 -48.86
C LYS A 638 52.04 14.95 -48.55
N LYS A 639 52.71 14.53 -47.46
CA LYS A 639 54.06 15.01 -47.11
C LYS A 639 55.10 14.61 -48.15
N GLN A 640 55.12 13.34 -48.61
CA GLN A 640 56.04 12.90 -49.67
C GLN A 640 55.82 13.68 -50.97
N LYS A 641 54.55 13.89 -51.38
CA LYS A 641 54.16 14.68 -52.56
C LYS A 641 54.66 16.14 -52.50
N LYS A 642 54.71 16.75 -51.31
CA LYS A 642 55.21 18.12 -51.11
C LYS A 642 56.75 18.24 -51.06
N TYR A 643 57.45 17.24 -50.50
CA TYR A 643 58.88 17.38 -50.14
C TYR A 643 59.85 16.45 -50.87
N ARG A 644 59.40 15.43 -51.61
CA ARG A 644 60.27 14.40 -52.22
C ARG A 644 59.82 13.93 -53.60
N VAL A 645 60.09 14.76 -54.62
CA VAL A 645 60.23 14.41 -56.07
C VAL A 645 59.17 13.48 -56.69
N HIS A 646 57.99 13.36 -56.08
CA HIS A 646 56.91 12.46 -56.48
C HIS A 646 55.59 13.24 -56.48
N PRO A 647 55.40 14.21 -57.40
CA PRO A 647 54.20 15.07 -57.44
C PRO A 647 52.90 14.28 -57.61
N ASN A 648 52.99 13.08 -58.17
CA ASN A 648 51.86 12.19 -58.42
C ASN A 648 51.86 11.00 -57.42
N CYS A 649 52.36 11.20 -56.19
CA CYS A 649 52.17 10.22 -55.11
C CYS A 649 50.76 10.38 -54.54
N SER A 650 49.92 9.35 -54.66
CA SER A 650 48.58 9.31 -54.07
C SER A 650 48.22 7.89 -53.63
N VAL A 651 47.51 7.79 -52.50
CA VAL A 651 46.97 6.52 -51.96
C VAL A 651 45.46 6.60 -51.74
N ASP A 652 44.86 7.79 -51.91
CA ASP A 652 43.47 8.06 -51.55
C ASP A 652 42.49 7.15 -52.29
N SER A 653 42.56 7.12 -53.63
CA SER A 653 41.68 6.26 -54.44
C SER A 653 41.90 4.77 -54.18
N GLY A 654 43.08 4.35 -53.74
CA GLY A 654 43.36 2.96 -53.38
C GLY A 654 42.71 2.54 -52.06
N ILE A 655 42.91 3.37 -51.03
CA ILE A 655 42.34 3.18 -49.68
C ILE A 655 40.81 3.24 -49.74
N ASP A 656 40.26 4.26 -50.40
CA ASP A 656 38.82 4.50 -50.39
C ASP A 656 38.07 3.43 -51.20
N HIS A 657 38.68 2.88 -52.26
CA HIS A 657 38.16 1.71 -52.99
C HIS A 657 38.14 0.44 -52.15
N ALA A 658 39.21 0.17 -51.38
CA ALA A 658 39.24 -0.99 -50.49
C ALA A 658 38.13 -0.91 -49.43
N PHE A 659 37.90 0.28 -48.85
CA PHE A 659 36.77 0.50 -47.94
C PHE A 659 35.40 0.46 -48.62
N GLU A 660 35.25 0.87 -49.89
CA GLU A 660 34.02 0.66 -50.67
C GLU A 660 33.71 -0.85 -50.81
N LYS A 661 34.73 -1.67 -51.07
CA LYS A 661 34.58 -3.14 -51.15
C LYS A 661 34.45 -3.83 -49.80
N SER A 662 34.56 -3.14 -48.67
CA SER A 662 34.43 -3.69 -47.30
C SER A 662 33.28 -4.71 -47.16
N LYS A 663 32.07 -4.36 -47.64
CA LYS A 663 30.91 -5.27 -47.58
C LYS A 663 31.11 -6.53 -48.42
N VAL A 664 31.71 -6.43 -49.60
CA VAL A 664 31.96 -7.58 -50.50
C VAL A 664 33.05 -8.49 -49.90
N ILE A 665 34.10 -7.90 -49.32
CA ILE A 665 35.17 -8.63 -48.63
C ILE A 665 34.58 -9.40 -47.43
N MET A 666 33.72 -8.74 -46.63
CA MET A 666 33.00 -9.33 -45.49
C MET A 666 32.02 -10.46 -45.89
N GLN A 667 31.49 -10.45 -47.11
CA GLN A 667 30.60 -11.50 -47.63
C GLN A 667 31.35 -12.68 -48.27
N ALA A 668 32.68 -12.58 -48.40
CA ALA A 668 33.56 -13.57 -49.02
C ALA A 668 34.77 -13.92 -48.12
N SER A 669 34.61 -13.68 -46.81
CA SER A 669 35.51 -14.04 -45.71
C SER A 669 34.77 -14.98 -44.77
#